data_AF-R7XTJ0-F1
#
_entry.id   AF-R7XTJ0-F1
#
_cell.length_a   1.000
_cell.length_b   1.000
_cell.length_c   1.000
_cell.angle_alpha   90.00
_cell.angle_beta   90.00
_cell.angle_gamma   90.00
#
_symmetry.space_group_name_H-M   'P 1'
#
loop_
_entity.id
_entity.type
_entity.pdbx_description
1 polymer ?
#
loop_
_entity_poly.entity_id
_entity_poly.type
_entity_poly.pdbx_seq_one_letter_code
_entity_poly.pdbx_strand_id
1 'polypeptide(L)'
;MLSGVVVVAATLAPVTASSGVEPTPLTGEVWASDLPFVSETNGWGPAQRDRSNGEQGATDGRTIWVDGKSHTKGIGVHADSAIRFDVGGDCEFFQSEVGIDDEAGTKGSVVFAVVADGVQVAQTATLTGSSDVKTIYASIDGAQTVDLLVSQAEGGADADHADWASAKFRCSGDGVAAPTTLPAPPSSSVYASDWPFLGVPTNGWGPVERDRANGGTAAGDGPALKLNGVTYAKGLGAHAGAFISYNLGGQCSAFTAKVGVDDSQGWLGSVRFRIFADGVEAADTGAMYNGTATKSLSVNTAGANRLDILIDNIGDGSDYDHADLADARLVCGDGATGAAFYTPPATLPAGMGKLVRTEPSQFWVTPLKVVPVDAAVTRMMYTSSDRTNTQIPVTGQLVVPNKAWSGTGPRPLIAYAVGTQGLGDTCAPSRLSDGGGLEYENLFIAGLLAKGFAVVLTDYQGLGTPGVHTYMSREVQGRAVLDSVRAALNVPNTGLTTSTPIGLTGYSQGGGAAAAAAEIASAYAPELTIAGVATGGVPGDLLATADKLDGTLTVGFLGYALAGVGEGSYGVDLNSFLNTKGRALIAELKEECVIETVLTHAFIQSSTLTLDGRSVPTMLRDPEWNQIIGEQLIGNGRKPSVPTLVFHSGTDDVVPYGAGLGTAQRWCAQGANVTFRKGILPGHIGGAFDYYPTALKFLEDRFAGVPVTSNCSTI
;
A
#
# COMPACT_ATOMS: atom_id res chain seq x y z
N MET A 1 9.24 -17.42 -23.55
CA MET A 1 9.11 -16.48 -24.67
C MET A 1 7.91 -15.61 -24.34
N LEU A 2 8.14 -14.43 -23.79
CA LEU A 2 7.09 -13.43 -23.52
C LEU A 2 6.94 -12.62 -24.80
N SER A 3 5.81 -12.78 -25.50
CA SER A 3 5.48 -11.96 -26.65
C SER A 3 4.87 -10.68 -26.11
N GLY A 4 5.69 -9.65 -25.92
CA GLY A 4 5.18 -8.30 -25.71
C GLY A 4 4.60 -7.81 -27.03
N VAL A 5 3.30 -7.51 -27.03
CA VAL A 5 2.66 -6.81 -28.15
C VAL A 5 3.24 -5.40 -28.18
N VAL A 6 4.25 -5.19 -29.02
CA VAL A 6 4.72 -3.87 -29.40
C VAL A 6 3.76 -3.38 -30.47
N VAL A 7 2.96 -2.35 -30.15
CA VAL A 7 2.24 -1.59 -31.17
C VAL A 7 3.30 -0.94 -32.06
N VAL A 8 3.54 -1.52 -33.24
CA VAL A 8 4.40 -0.92 -34.24
C VAL A 8 3.65 0.28 -34.79
N ALA A 9 4.04 1.49 -34.37
CA ALA A 9 3.61 2.72 -35.01
C ALA A 9 3.96 2.64 -36.50
N ALA A 10 2.95 2.42 -37.34
CA ALA A 10 3.09 2.72 -38.75
C ALA A 10 3.40 4.21 -38.85
N THR A 11 4.60 4.55 -39.33
CA THR A 11 4.97 5.93 -39.65
C THR A 11 4.03 6.42 -40.76
N LEU A 12 2.94 7.08 -40.38
CA LEU A 12 2.07 7.79 -41.30
C LEU A 12 2.78 9.07 -41.76
N ALA A 13 2.84 9.27 -43.07
CA ALA A 13 3.50 10.43 -43.67
C ALA A 13 2.81 11.76 -43.25
N PRO A 14 3.57 12.86 -43.08
CA PRO A 14 2.98 14.17 -42.81
C PRO A 14 2.11 14.62 -43.99
N VAL A 15 0.91 15.10 -43.70
CA VAL A 15 0.01 15.67 -44.72
C VAL A 15 0.42 17.11 -44.99
N THR A 16 0.71 17.44 -46.25
CA THR A 16 0.84 18.82 -46.69
C THR A 16 -0.54 19.46 -46.78
N ALA A 17 -0.76 20.56 -46.06
CA ALA A 17 -2.00 21.34 -46.09
C ALA A 17 -2.39 21.70 -47.54
N SER A 18 -3.52 21.17 -47.99
CA SER A 18 -4.11 21.42 -49.30
C SER A 18 -5.50 22.02 -49.12
N SER A 19 -5.56 23.30 -48.72
CA SER A 19 -6.56 24.30 -49.15
C SER A 19 -6.34 25.58 -48.32
N GLY A 20 -6.29 26.73 -48.99
CA GLY A 20 -5.99 28.03 -48.38
C GLY A 20 -7.15 28.65 -47.59
N VAL A 21 -7.78 27.89 -46.70
CA VAL A 21 -8.74 28.39 -45.71
C VAL A 21 -8.19 27.96 -44.35
N GLU A 22 -7.79 28.91 -43.50
CA GLU A 22 -7.44 28.57 -42.10
C GLU A 22 -8.66 27.92 -41.43
N PRO A 23 -8.50 26.72 -40.83
CA PRO A 23 -9.60 26.08 -40.11
C PRO A 23 -10.08 27.01 -38.99
N THR A 24 -11.39 27.02 -38.76
CA THR A 24 -11.98 27.79 -37.66
C THR A 24 -11.46 27.21 -36.33
N PRO A 25 -10.91 28.03 -35.42
CA PRO A 25 -10.38 27.54 -34.16
C PRO A 25 -11.43 26.73 -33.38
N LEU A 26 -11.05 25.56 -32.90
CA LEU A 26 -11.95 24.72 -32.10
C LEU A 26 -12.11 25.34 -30.71
N THR A 27 -13.34 25.53 -30.24
CA THR A 27 -13.64 26.11 -28.93
C THR A 27 -14.70 25.30 -28.20
N GLY A 28 -14.58 25.20 -26.87
CA GLY A 28 -15.53 24.50 -26.01
C GLY A 28 -15.39 22.98 -26.07
N GLU A 29 -16.49 22.27 -25.79
CA GLU A 29 -16.56 20.82 -25.99
C GLU A 29 -16.98 20.53 -27.44
N VAL A 30 -16.16 19.74 -28.13
CA VAL A 30 -16.34 19.38 -29.53
C VAL A 30 -16.43 17.86 -29.64
N TRP A 31 -17.56 17.34 -30.10
CA TRP A 31 -17.69 15.89 -30.31
C TRP A 31 -16.75 15.43 -31.43
N ALA A 32 -16.00 14.35 -31.19
CA ALA A 32 -15.09 13.80 -32.19
C ALA A 32 -15.85 13.39 -33.46
N SER A 33 -17.08 12.90 -33.31
CA SER A 33 -17.96 12.54 -34.43
C SER A 33 -18.48 13.73 -35.25
N ASP A 34 -18.34 14.97 -34.78
CA ASP A 34 -18.67 16.19 -35.53
C ASP A 34 -17.47 16.77 -36.30
N LEU A 35 -16.25 16.33 -35.99
CA LEU A 35 -15.03 16.78 -36.66
C LEU A 35 -14.72 15.98 -37.94
N PRO A 36 -14.22 16.62 -39.01
CA PRO A 36 -13.79 15.90 -40.20
C PRO A 36 -12.66 14.91 -39.85
N PHE A 37 -12.76 13.68 -40.36
CA PHE A 37 -11.65 12.72 -40.27
C PHE A 37 -10.63 13.10 -41.33
N VAL A 38 -9.41 13.44 -40.91
CA VAL A 38 -8.28 13.73 -41.81
C VAL A 38 -7.88 12.46 -42.56
N SER A 39 -7.88 11.34 -41.85
CA SER A 39 -7.74 9.99 -42.42
C SER A 39 -8.47 8.99 -41.55
N GLU A 40 -8.93 7.90 -42.18
CA GLU A 40 -9.54 6.78 -41.50
C GLU A 40 -8.99 5.46 -42.06
N THR A 41 -8.67 4.54 -41.16
CA THR A 41 -8.57 3.11 -41.44
C THR A 41 -9.46 2.38 -40.46
N ASN A 42 -10.06 1.28 -40.91
CA ASN A 42 -10.97 0.49 -40.10
C ASN A 42 -10.85 -0.97 -40.56
N GLY A 43 -10.77 -1.92 -39.62
CA GLY A 43 -10.50 -3.31 -39.97
C GLY A 43 -11.59 -3.94 -40.84
N TRP A 44 -12.84 -3.52 -40.64
CA TRP A 44 -13.99 -4.01 -41.40
C TRP A 44 -15.09 -2.95 -41.52
N GLY A 45 -15.47 -2.61 -42.76
CA GLY A 45 -16.42 -1.54 -43.05
C GLY A 45 -15.84 -0.14 -42.77
N PRO A 46 -16.59 0.94 -43.01
CA PRO A 46 -16.17 2.29 -42.65
C PRO A 46 -16.40 2.59 -41.15
N ALA A 47 -15.58 3.47 -40.58
CA ALA A 47 -15.83 4.02 -39.25
C ALA A 47 -17.14 4.83 -39.25
N GLN A 48 -17.95 4.67 -38.20
CA GLN A 48 -19.28 5.28 -38.14
C GLN A 48 -19.36 6.38 -37.09
N ARG A 49 -20.02 7.48 -37.47
CA ARG A 49 -20.26 8.64 -36.61
C ARG A 49 -21.59 8.49 -35.91
N ASP A 50 -21.58 8.63 -34.59
CA ASP A 50 -22.74 8.53 -33.70
C ASP A 50 -23.49 7.18 -33.80
N ARG A 51 -22.80 6.15 -34.29
CA ARG A 51 -23.31 4.81 -34.55
C ARG A 51 -22.22 3.77 -34.34
N SER A 52 -22.63 2.55 -34.00
CA SER A 52 -21.77 1.37 -33.93
C SER A 52 -21.23 0.98 -35.32
N ASN A 53 -20.27 0.05 -35.39
CA ASN A 53 -19.74 -0.44 -36.66
C ASN A 53 -20.76 -1.36 -37.39
N GLY A 54 -21.36 -0.89 -38.49
CA GLY A 54 -22.36 -1.63 -39.27
C GLY A 54 -21.80 -2.51 -40.42
N GLU A 55 -20.48 -2.63 -40.54
CA GLU A 55 -19.74 -3.50 -41.48
C GLU A 55 -19.81 -3.17 -42.98
N GLN A 56 -20.91 -2.68 -43.55
CA GLN A 56 -21.08 -2.61 -45.02
C GLN A 56 -21.13 -1.17 -45.57
N GLY A 57 -21.87 -0.29 -44.92
CA GLY A 57 -22.15 1.07 -45.36
C GLY A 57 -21.71 2.13 -44.35
N ALA A 58 -21.72 3.39 -44.75
CA ALA A 58 -21.29 4.49 -43.88
C ALA A 58 -22.32 4.90 -42.80
N THR A 59 -23.51 4.29 -42.79
CA THR A 59 -24.64 4.69 -41.91
C THR A 59 -25.55 3.51 -41.52
N ASP A 60 -25.10 2.27 -41.71
CA ASP A 60 -25.86 1.06 -41.39
C ASP A 60 -25.64 0.55 -39.96
N GLY A 61 -24.75 1.19 -39.21
CA GLY A 61 -24.55 0.97 -37.79
C GLY A 61 -25.75 1.36 -36.95
N ARG A 62 -25.85 0.76 -35.77
CA ARG A 62 -26.92 0.99 -34.80
C ARG A 62 -26.52 2.10 -33.82
N THR A 63 -27.37 2.39 -32.85
CA THR A 63 -26.98 3.24 -31.72
C THR A 63 -25.80 2.59 -30.99
N ILE A 64 -24.85 3.40 -30.53
CA ILE A 64 -23.72 2.93 -29.71
C ILE A 64 -24.26 2.46 -28.35
N TRP A 65 -23.97 1.22 -27.99
CA TRP A 65 -24.30 0.65 -26.68
C TRP A 65 -23.05 0.01 -26.09
N VAL A 66 -22.62 0.52 -24.93
CA VAL A 66 -21.49 -0.05 -24.20
C VAL A 66 -21.91 -0.29 -22.76
N ASP A 67 -21.76 -1.53 -22.29
CA ASP A 67 -22.08 -1.92 -20.91
C ASP A 67 -23.53 -1.59 -20.53
N GLY A 68 -24.47 -1.85 -21.46
CA GLY A 68 -25.90 -1.61 -21.27
C GLY A 68 -26.31 -0.14 -21.25
N LYS A 69 -25.43 0.80 -21.58
CA LYS A 69 -25.71 2.23 -21.67
C LYS A 69 -25.68 2.70 -23.12
N SER A 70 -26.73 3.41 -23.53
CA SER A 70 -26.83 3.98 -24.88
C SER A 70 -26.15 5.35 -24.97
N HIS A 71 -25.43 5.58 -26.07
CA HIS A 71 -24.77 6.85 -26.35
C HIS A 71 -25.28 7.46 -27.66
N THR A 72 -25.62 8.75 -27.63
CA THR A 72 -26.08 9.49 -28.81
C THR A 72 -24.94 10.09 -29.62
N LYS A 73 -23.74 10.16 -29.04
CA LYS A 73 -22.52 10.69 -29.65
C LYS A 73 -21.38 9.69 -29.48
N GLY A 74 -20.52 9.59 -30.47
CA GLY A 74 -19.34 8.71 -30.42
C GLY A 74 -18.91 8.22 -31.79
N ILE A 75 -17.94 7.30 -31.82
CA ILE A 75 -17.43 6.72 -33.06
C ILE A 75 -17.35 5.20 -32.91
N GLY A 76 -18.11 4.47 -33.73
CA GLY A 76 -18.03 3.02 -33.82
C GLY A 76 -17.05 2.57 -34.89
N VAL A 77 -16.18 1.64 -34.52
CA VAL A 77 -15.10 1.10 -35.38
C VAL A 77 -15.01 -0.42 -35.25
N HIS A 78 -14.28 -1.03 -36.17
CA HIS A 78 -13.78 -2.39 -36.03
C HIS A 78 -12.28 -2.33 -35.69
N ALA A 79 -11.79 -3.20 -34.81
CA ALA A 79 -10.36 -3.25 -34.46
C ALA A 79 -9.43 -3.32 -35.69
N ASP A 80 -8.19 -2.87 -35.48
CA ASP A 80 -7.24 -2.41 -36.49
C ASP A 80 -7.68 -1.09 -37.18
N SER A 81 -8.31 -0.21 -36.39
CA SER A 81 -8.72 1.12 -36.82
C SER A 81 -7.76 2.21 -36.40
N ALA A 82 -7.67 3.26 -37.21
CA ALA A 82 -7.00 4.51 -36.90
C ALA A 82 -7.81 5.68 -37.47
N ILE A 83 -8.25 6.60 -36.61
CA ILE A 83 -8.98 7.81 -37.03
C ILE A 83 -8.18 9.04 -36.63
N ARG A 84 -7.80 9.85 -37.61
CA ARG A 84 -7.01 11.06 -37.40
C ARG A 84 -7.88 12.31 -37.42
N PHE A 85 -7.68 13.16 -36.43
CA PHE A 85 -8.25 14.50 -36.32
C PHE A 85 -7.15 15.56 -36.47
N ASP A 86 -7.50 16.67 -37.11
CA ASP A 86 -6.75 17.92 -37.02
C ASP A 86 -7.40 18.74 -35.90
N VAL A 87 -6.65 18.99 -34.84
CA VAL A 87 -7.09 19.77 -33.68
C VAL A 87 -6.36 21.11 -33.60
N GLY A 88 -5.48 21.43 -34.55
CA GLY A 88 -4.90 22.75 -34.75
C GLY A 88 -4.04 23.32 -33.60
N GLY A 89 -3.77 22.54 -32.55
CA GLY A 89 -3.23 23.03 -31.28
C GLY A 89 -4.25 23.72 -30.38
N ASP A 90 -5.54 23.70 -30.74
CA ASP A 90 -6.62 24.40 -30.03
C ASP A 90 -7.20 23.58 -28.86
N CYS A 91 -6.92 22.28 -28.82
CA CYS A 91 -7.53 21.34 -27.89
C CYS A 91 -6.56 20.86 -26.80
N GLU A 92 -7.02 20.86 -25.56
CA GLU A 92 -6.22 20.46 -24.40
C GLU A 92 -6.43 18.99 -24.04
N PHE A 93 -7.65 18.47 -24.25
CA PHE A 93 -8.04 17.15 -23.78
C PHE A 93 -8.91 16.38 -24.76
N PHE A 94 -8.77 15.07 -24.72
CA PHE A 94 -9.67 14.10 -25.32
C PHE A 94 -10.24 13.18 -24.24
N GLN A 95 -11.53 12.86 -24.32
CA GLN A 95 -12.21 11.93 -23.43
C GLN A 95 -13.16 11.02 -24.21
N SER A 96 -13.25 9.75 -23.81
CA SER A 96 -14.26 8.81 -24.29
C SER A 96 -14.58 7.75 -23.23
N GLU A 97 -15.82 7.27 -23.18
CA GLU A 97 -16.13 5.92 -22.68
C GLU A 97 -15.78 4.92 -23.79
N VAL A 98 -15.16 3.80 -23.46
CA VAL A 98 -14.65 2.82 -24.42
C VAL A 98 -14.96 1.38 -23.99
N GLY A 99 -15.27 0.56 -24.98
CA GLY A 99 -15.60 -0.85 -24.83
C GLY A 99 -15.98 -1.50 -26.14
N ILE A 100 -16.29 -2.79 -26.09
CA ILE A 100 -16.90 -3.53 -27.21
C ILE A 100 -18.40 -3.16 -27.26
N ASP A 101 -18.93 -2.90 -28.45
CA ASP A 101 -20.37 -2.64 -28.61
C ASP A 101 -21.18 -3.87 -28.17
N ASP A 102 -22.25 -3.66 -27.43
CA ASP A 102 -23.12 -4.73 -26.92
C ASP A 102 -23.65 -5.65 -28.05
N GLU A 103 -23.76 -5.16 -29.28
CA GLU A 103 -24.19 -5.94 -30.44
C GLU A 103 -23.18 -7.00 -30.90
N ALA A 104 -21.90 -6.80 -30.62
CA ALA A 104 -20.83 -7.76 -30.89
C ALA A 104 -20.80 -8.93 -29.90
N GLY A 105 -21.50 -8.80 -28.76
CA GLY A 105 -21.51 -9.81 -27.69
C GLY A 105 -20.12 -10.03 -27.09
N THR A 106 -19.85 -11.24 -26.57
CA THR A 106 -18.67 -11.47 -25.71
C THR A 106 -17.38 -11.87 -26.44
N LYS A 107 -17.35 -11.82 -27.77
CA LYS A 107 -16.24 -12.39 -28.56
C LYS A 107 -15.13 -11.41 -28.89
N GLY A 108 -15.44 -10.11 -28.94
CA GLY A 108 -14.45 -9.08 -29.26
C GLY A 108 -13.40 -8.91 -28.16
N SER A 109 -12.18 -8.55 -28.56
CA SER A 109 -11.04 -8.31 -27.67
C SER A 109 -10.10 -7.26 -28.24
N VAL A 110 -10.14 -6.05 -27.67
CA VAL A 110 -9.45 -4.87 -28.22
C VAL A 110 -8.67 -4.08 -27.18
N VAL A 111 -7.76 -3.23 -27.66
CA VAL A 111 -7.08 -2.20 -26.86
C VAL A 111 -7.27 -0.85 -27.54
N PHE A 112 -7.66 0.15 -26.74
CA PHE A 112 -7.82 1.54 -27.18
C PHE A 112 -6.55 2.33 -26.86
N ALA A 113 -6.13 3.20 -27.78
CA ALA A 113 -5.02 4.13 -27.56
C ALA A 113 -5.29 5.50 -28.19
N VAL A 114 -4.81 6.55 -27.53
CA VAL A 114 -4.84 7.93 -28.02
C VAL A 114 -3.41 8.35 -28.31
N VAL A 115 -3.16 8.86 -29.52
CA VAL A 115 -1.85 9.31 -29.97
C VAL A 115 -1.94 10.78 -30.38
N ALA A 116 -1.12 11.63 -29.79
CA ALA A 116 -1.04 13.06 -30.10
C ALA A 116 0.28 13.35 -30.84
N ASP A 117 0.22 13.90 -32.05
CA ASP A 117 1.39 14.17 -32.92
C ASP A 117 2.38 12.99 -33.03
N GLY A 118 1.85 11.77 -33.10
CA GLY A 118 2.63 10.54 -33.20
C GLY A 118 3.16 9.99 -31.86
N VAL A 119 2.85 10.63 -30.74
CA VAL A 119 3.20 10.17 -29.38
C VAL A 119 1.97 9.56 -28.71
N GLN A 120 2.04 8.29 -28.28
CA GLN A 120 0.97 7.67 -27.51
C GLN A 120 0.85 8.33 -26.13
N VAL A 121 -0.31 8.92 -25.84
CA VAL A 121 -0.58 9.69 -24.62
C VAL A 121 -1.56 9.01 -23.67
N ALA A 122 -2.32 8.00 -24.13
CA ALA A 122 -3.17 7.15 -23.29
C ALA A 122 -3.38 5.77 -23.94
N GLN A 123 -3.61 4.73 -23.12
CA GLN A 123 -3.96 3.39 -23.57
C GLN A 123 -4.75 2.61 -22.50
N THR A 124 -5.68 1.74 -22.91
CA THR A 124 -6.38 0.83 -21.99
C THR A 124 -5.64 -0.49 -21.80
N ALA A 125 -5.99 -1.26 -20.77
CA ALA A 125 -5.78 -2.71 -20.79
C ALA A 125 -6.66 -3.36 -21.89
N THR A 126 -6.47 -4.65 -22.14
CA THR A 126 -7.34 -5.43 -23.03
C THR A 126 -8.79 -5.39 -22.52
N LEU A 127 -9.71 -4.97 -23.38
CA LEU A 127 -11.15 -4.96 -23.13
C LEU A 127 -11.83 -6.03 -23.99
N THR A 128 -12.76 -6.76 -23.39
CA THR A 128 -13.59 -7.76 -24.05
C THR A 128 -15.05 -7.38 -23.96
N GLY A 129 -15.94 -8.06 -24.68
CA GLY A 129 -17.40 -7.87 -24.54
C GLY A 129 -17.99 -8.27 -23.18
N SER A 130 -17.15 -8.66 -22.22
CA SER A 130 -17.54 -8.89 -20.81
C SER A 130 -16.88 -7.92 -19.83
N SER A 131 -16.06 -7.00 -20.34
CA SER A 131 -15.39 -5.97 -19.53
C SER A 131 -16.36 -4.84 -19.24
N ASP A 132 -16.33 -4.32 -18.00
CA ASP A 132 -17.01 -3.07 -17.66
C ASP A 132 -16.51 -1.94 -18.58
N VAL A 133 -17.39 -0.97 -18.87
CA VAL A 133 -17.00 0.23 -19.62
C VAL A 133 -15.81 0.92 -18.94
N LYS A 134 -14.83 1.36 -19.74
CA LYS A 134 -13.69 2.16 -19.25
C LYS A 134 -13.78 3.57 -19.78
N THR A 135 -13.36 4.55 -18.98
CA THR A 135 -13.12 5.90 -19.50
C THR A 135 -11.66 6.02 -19.88
N ILE A 136 -11.39 6.43 -21.12
CA ILE A 136 -10.06 6.87 -21.54
C ILE A 136 -10.05 8.40 -21.59
N TYR A 137 -9.02 8.98 -20.98
CA TYR A 137 -8.82 10.42 -20.91
C TYR A 137 -7.37 10.74 -21.27
N ALA A 138 -7.14 11.69 -22.17
CA ALA A 138 -5.82 12.02 -22.68
C ALA A 138 -5.63 13.54 -22.74
N SER A 139 -4.48 14.01 -22.28
CA SER A 139 -4.03 15.36 -22.59
C SER A 139 -3.46 15.39 -24.01
N ILE A 140 -3.97 16.30 -24.82
CA ILE A 140 -3.56 16.51 -26.22
C ILE A 140 -3.15 17.97 -26.47
N ASP A 141 -2.93 18.71 -25.38
CA ASP A 141 -2.53 20.11 -25.37
C ASP A 141 -1.39 20.43 -26.34
N GLY A 142 -1.63 21.42 -27.19
CA GLY A 142 -0.72 21.85 -28.26
C GLY A 142 -0.57 20.89 -29.43
N ALA A 143 -1.19 19.71 -29.39
CA ALA A 143 -1.13 18.75 -30.48
C ALA A 143 -1.79 19.34 -31.73
N GLN A 144 -1.15 19.16 -32.88
CA GLN A 144 -1.76 19.50 -34.16
C GLN A 144 -2.71 18.40 -34.60
N THR A 145 -2.37 17.15 -34.31
CA THR A 145 -3.11 15.98 -34.72
C THR A 145 -3.34 15.01 -33.57
N VAL A 146 -4.50 14.35 -33.57
CA VAL A 146 -4.83 13.26 -32.65
C VAL A 146 -5.30 12.05 -33.44
N ASP A 147 -4.70 10.89 -33.18
CA ASP A 147 -5.14 9.60 -33.68
C ASP A 147 -5.83 8.81 -32.57
N LEU A 148 -7.03 8.32 -32.86
CA LEU A 148 -7.75 7.34 -32.06
C LEU A 148 -7.52 5.96 -32.65
N LEU A 149 -6.83 5.09 -31.92
CA LEU A 149 -6.40 3.78 -32.38
C LEU A 149 -7.12 2.67 -31.62
N VAL A 150 -7.59 1.65 -32.35
CA VAL A 150 -8.07 0.41 -31.75
C VAL A 150 -7.31 -0.74 -32.39
N SER A 151 -6.60 -1.51 -31.58
CA SER A 151 -5.85 -2.70 -32.02
C SER A 151 -6.48 -3.97 -31.48
N GLN A 152 -6.41 -5.05 -32.27
CA GLN A 152 -6.77 -6.38 -31.81
C GLN A 152 -5.83 -6.86 -30.69
N ALA A 153 -6.35 -7.50 -29.64
CA ALA A 153 -5.57 -7.98 -28.50
C ALA A 153 -5.37 -9.51 -28.46
N GLU A 154 -6.46 -10.29 -28.47
CA GLU A 154 -6.44 -11.76 -28.42
C GLU A 154 -7.56 -12.36 -29.30
N GLY A 155 -7.36 -13.54 -29.90
CA GLY A 155 -8.39 -14.21 -30.71
C GLY A 155 -8.32 -13.92 -32.23
N GLY A 156 -9.43 -14.15 -32.94
CA GLY A 156 -9.60 -13.74 -34.35
C GLY A 156 -10.45 -12.47 -34.43
N ALA A 157 -10.41 -11.76 -35.55
CA ALA A 157 -11.07 -10.45 -35.74
C ALA A 157 -12.62 -10.51 -35.77
N ASP A 158 -13.23 -11.61 -35.31
CA ASP A 158 -14.68 -11.78 -35.35
C ASP A 158 -15.34 -11.01 -34.18
N ALA A 159 -16.16 -10.01 -34.52
CA ALA A 159 -16.93 -9.19 -33.57
C ALA A 159 -16.09 -8.23 -32.69
N ASP A 160 -14.99 -7.69 -33.23
CA ASP A 160 -14.23 -6.60 -32.61
C ASP A 160 -14.85 -5.22 -32.90
N HIS A 161 -16.18 -5.10 -32.74
CA HIS A 161 -16.86 -3.81 -32.86
C HIS A 161 -16.59 -3.02 -31.59
N ALA A 162 -15.81 -1.96 -31.71
CA ALA A 162 -15.30 -1.15 -30.61
C ALA A 162 -15.86 0.26 -30.72
N ASP A 163 -16.27 0.83 -29.59
CA ASP A 163 -16.86 2.16 -29.56
C ASP A 163 -16.02 3.15 -28.77
N TRP A 164 -15.78 4.31 -29.37
CA TRP A 164 -15.42 5.53 -28.69
C TRP A 164 -16.71 6.28 -28.32
N ALA A 165 -17.41 5.79 -27.30
CA ALA A 165 -18.67 6.32 -26.81
C ALA A 165 -18.49 7.68 -26.11
N SER A 166 -19.36 8.65 -26.42
CA SER A 166 -19.28 10.03 -25.91
C SER A 166 -17.92 10.70 -26.20
N ALA A 167 -17.23 10.31 -27.29
CA ALA A 167 -15.91 10.83 -27.63
C ALA A 167 -15.93 12.32 -27.91
N LYS A 168 -15.17 13.10 -27.13
CA LYS A 168 -15.10 14.56 -27.27
C LYS A 168 -13.70 15.11 -27.01
N PHE A 169 -13.43 16.19 -27.72
CA PHE A 169 -12.31 17.09 -27.49
C PHE A 169 -12.78 18.27 -26.65
N ARG A 170 -11.88 18.79 -25.83
CA ARG A 170 -12.07 20.07 -25.15
C ARG A 170 -11.01 21.03 -25.64
N CYS A 171 -11.47 22.21 -26.06
CA CYS A 171 -10.63 23.18 -26.77
C CYS A 171 -10.83 24.59 -26.23
N SER A 172 -9.72 25.30 -25.95
CA SER A 172 -9.73 26.71 -25.55
C SER A 172 -9.87 27.65 -26.76
N GLY A 173 -9.44 27.20 -27.94
CA GLY A 173 -9.47 27.93 -29.20
C GLY A 173 -8.73 29.25 -29.21
N ASP A 174 -7.73 29.39 -28.34
CA ASP A 174 -6.80 30.51 -28.37
C ASP A 174 -5.61 30.28 -29.33
N GLY A 175 -5.49 29.07 -29.92
CA GLY A 175 -4.39 28.69 -30.79
C GLY A 175 -3.01 28.77 -30.13
N VAL A 176 -2.97 28.88 -28.80
CA VAL A 176 -1.73 28.97 -28.02
C VAL A 176 -1.41 27.58 -27.52
N ALA A 177 -0.44 26.93 -28.16
CA ALA A 177 0.21 25.75 -27.58
C ALA A 177 0.60 26.07 -26.13
N ALA A 178 0.23 25.22 -25.17
CA ALA A 178 0.59 25.42 -23.78
C ALA A 178 2.09 25.67 -23.61
N PRO A 179 2.49 26.39 -22.55
CA PRO A 179 3.88 26.76 -22.33
C PRO A 179 4.79 25.55 -22.55
N THR A 180 5.73 25.68 -23.48
CA THR A 180 6.74 24.63 -23.81
C THR A 180 7.62 24.25 -22.62
N THR A 181 7.46 24.97 -21.49
CA THR A 181 8.03 24.65 -20.19
C THR A 181 6.90 24.29 -19.22
N LEU A 182 6.74 23.00 -18.92
CA LEU A 182 5.89 22.53 -17.83
C LEU A 182 6.34 23.17 -16.51
N PRO A 183 5.41 23.50 -15.58
CA PRO A 183 5.79 23.81 -14.20
C PRO A 183 6.70 22.71 -13.67
N ALA A 184 7.77 23.05 -12.95
CA ALA A 184 8.63 22.04 -12.35
C ALA A 184 7.79 21.11 -11.45
N PRO A 185 8.12 19.80 -11.38
CA PRO A 185 7.47 18.90 -10.43
C PRO A 185 7.87 19.25 -8.98
N PRO A 186 7.03 18.91 -7.98
CA PRO A 186 7.40 19.12 -6.59
C PRO A 186 8.56 18.21 -6.19
N SER A 187 9.60 18.80 -5.61
CA SER A 187 10.77 18.07 -5.11
C SER A 187 10.60 17.55 -3.67
N SER A 188 9.54 17.97 -2.99
CA SER A 188 9.13 17.52 -1.66
C SER A 188 7.61 17.54 -1.55
N SER A 189 7.06 16.98 -0.47
CA SER A 189 5.61 16.94 -0.26
C SER A 189 5.03 18.34 -0.06
N VAL A 190 3.99 18.67 -0.82
CA VAL A 190 3.34 19.99 -0.85
C VAL A 190 1.82 19.85 -0.83
N TYR A 191 1.11 20.86 -0.34
CA TYR A 191 -0.33 20.92 -0.55
C TYR A 191 -0.62 21.16 -2.03
N ALA A 192 -1.64 20.47 -2.54
CA ALA A 192 -2.09 20.64 -3.92
C ALA A 192 -2.49 22.11 -4.16
N SER A 193 -3.10 22.76 -3.17
CA SER A 193 -3.46 24.18 -3.19
C SER A 193 -2.29 25.16 -3.15
N ASP A 194 -1.07 24.72 -2.86
CA ASP A 194 0.15 25.52 -2.90
C ASP A 194 0.99 25.24 -4.16
N TRP A 195 0.62 24.24 -4.96
CA TRP A 195 1.38 23.86 -6.16
C TRP A 195 0.73 24.40 -7.44
N PRO A 196 1.52 24.83 -8.46
CA PRO A 196 0.98 25.22 -9.75
C PRO A 196 0.17 24.10 -10.40
N PHE A 197 -1.01 24.43 -10.90
CA PHE A 197 -1.74 23.53 -11.79
C PHE A 197 -0.98 23.42 -13.11
N LEU A 198 -1.12 22.28 -13.76
CA LEU A 198 -0.73 22.09 -15.14
C LEU A 198 -1.88 22.60 -16.03
N GLY A 199 -1.70 23.79 -16.60
CA GLY A 199 -2.76 24.50 -17.34
C GLY A 199 -3.77 25.21 -16.43
N VAL A 200 -4.82 25.76 -17.04
CA VAL A 200 -5.93 26.39 -16.30
C VAL A 200 -6.91 25.29 -15.90
N PRO A 201 -7.18 25.10 -14.59
CA PRO A 201 -8.15 24.10 -14.15
C PRO A 201 -9.54 24.51 -14.64
N THR A 202 -10.37 23.50 -14.84
CA THR A 202 -11.74 23.71 -15.28
C THR A 202 -12.69 23.30 -14.18
N ASN A 203 -13.91 23.80 -14.25
CA ASN A 203 -14.86 23.68 -13.17
C ASN A 203 -16.28 23.86 -13.73
N GLY A 204 -17.28 23.18 -13.15
CA GLY A 204 -18.67 23.32 -13.62
C GLY A 204 -19.26 24.69 -13.34
N TRP A 205 -18.86 25.33 -12.23
CA TRP A 205 -19.31 26.67 -11.86
C TRP A 205 -18.21 27.42 -11.10
N GLY A 206 -17.90 28.65 -11.52
CA GLY A 206 -16.82 29.46 -10.94
C GLY A 206 -15.42 28.86 -11.12
N PRO A 207 -14.37 29.48 -10.60
CA PRO A 207 -13.03 28.91 -10.63
C PRO A 207 -12.84 27.78 -9.60
N VAL A 208 -11.83 26.93 -9.81
CA VAL A 208 -11.31 26.06 -8.74
C VAL A 208 -10.62 26.92 -7.70
N GLU A 209 -11.04 26.78 -6.45
CA GLU A 209 -10.61 27.56 -5.31
C GLU A 209 -9.45 26.89 -4.57
N ARG A 210 -8.54 27.72 -4.06
CA ARG A 210 -7.41 27.28 -3.22
C ARG A 210 -7.71 27.62 -1.76
N ASP A 211 -7.64 26.61 -0.91
CA ASP A 211 -7.89 26.67 0.55
C ASP A 211 -9.28 27.18 0.96
N ARG A 212 -10.22 27.18 0.02
CA ARG A 212 -11.62 27.59 0.17
C ARG A 212 -12.49 26.64 -0.65
N ALA A 213 -13.73 26.45 -0.20
CA ALA A 213 -14.75 25.78 -1.00
C ALA A 213 -15.09 26.63 -2.23
N ASN A 214 -15.76 26.08 -3.24
CA ASN A 214 -16.20 26.86 -4.39
C ASN A 214 -17.29 27.89 -3.98
N GLY A 215 -17.10 29.17 -4.36
CA GLY A 215 -18.08 30.25 -4.09
C GLY A 215 -18.77 30.81 -5.34
N GLY A 216 -18.46 30.25 -6.52
CA GLY A 216 -19.24 30.39 -7.75
C GLY A 216 -18.82 31.51 -8.71
N THR A 217 -18.40 32.69 -8.27
CA THR A 217 -18.27 33.84 -9.19
C THR A 217 -16.83 34.30 -9.41
N ALA A 218 -16.04 34.44 -8.36
CA ALA A 218 -14.70 35.01 -8.43
C ALA A 218 -13.73 34.27 -7.51
N ALA A 219 -12.47 34.12 -7.94
CA ALA A 219 -11.46 33.46 -7.13
C ALA A 219 -11.37 34.07 -5.72
N GLY A 220 -11.44 33.21 -4.70
CA GLY A 220 -11.37 33.54 -3.28
C GLY A 220 -12.69 33.97 -2.64
N ASP A 221 -13.82 33.89 -3.35
CA ASP A 221 -15.14 34.25 -2.83
C ASP A 221 -15.79 33.16 -1.96
N GLY A 222 -15.27 31.94 -2.04
CA GLY A 222 -15.82 30.79 -1.34
C GLY A 222 -15.57 30.75 0.18
N PRO A 223 -16.43 30.03 0.93
CA PRO A 223 -16.28 29.82 2.36
C PRO A 223 -15.11 28.86 2.67
N ALA A 224 -14.87 28.59 3.96
CA ALA A 224 -13.86 27.62 4.37
C ALA A 224 -14.25 26.20 3.93
N LEU A 225 -13.26 25.41 3.49
CA LEU A 225 -13.43 23.99 3.16
C LEU A 225 -14.03 23.24 4.35
N LYS A 226 -15.15 22.56 4.15
CA LYS A 226 -15.84 21.87 5.25
C LYS A 226 -16.52 20.60 4.80
N LEU A 227 -16.11 19.48 5.40
CA LEU A 227 -16.64 18.15 5.10
C LEU A 227 -17.18 17.50 6.38
N ASN A 228 -18.47 17.15 6.39
CA ASN A 228 -19.14 16.46 7.50
C ASN A 228 -18.89 17.11 8.87
N GLY A 229 -18.99 18.45 8.92
CA GLY A 229 -18.81 19.22 10.14
C GLY A 229 -17.36 19.58 10.49
N VAL A 230 -16.37 19.05 9.77
CA VAL A 230 -14.94 19.33 10.00
C VAL A 230 -14.44 20.40 9.03
N THR A 231 -13.85 21.47 9.56
CA THR A 231 -13.26 22.55 8.75
C THR A 231 -11.77 22.28 8.49
N TYR A 232 -11.33 22.54 7.26
CA TYR A 232 -9.96 22.33 6.82
C TYR A 232 -9.33 23.64 6.38
N ALA A 233 -8.05 23.84 6.75
CA ALA A 233 -7.30 25.05 6.41
C ALA A 233 -6.67 24.99 5.02
N LYS A 234 -6.50 23.80 4.46
CA LYS A 234 -5.80 23.55 3.20
C LYS A 234 -6.60 22.59 2.32
N GLY A 235 -6.55 22.78 1.01
CA GLY A 235 -7.21 21.91 0.04
C GLY A 235 -7.74 22.67 -1.17
N LEU A 236 -8.51 22.00 -2.02
CA LEU A 236 -9.11 22.58 -3.22
C LEU A 236 -10.63 22.53 -3.11
N GLY A 237 -11.29 23.65 -3.44
CA GLY A 237 -12.75 23.71 -3.58
C GLY A 237 -13.13 23.79 -5.05
N ALA A 238 -14.05 22.95 -5.48
CA ALA A 238 -14.44 22.82 -6.88
C ALA A 238 -15.95 22.60 -6.99
N HIS A 239 -16.43 22.44 -8.23
CA HIS A 239 -17.79 22.16 -8.58
C HIS A 239 -17.80 20.99 -9.58
N ALA A 240 -18.73 20.04 -9.49
CA ALA A 240 -18.82 18.94 -10.46
C ALA A 240 -18.76 19.44 -11.91
N GLY A 241 -18.07 18.71 -12.78
CA GLY A 241 -17.53 19.18 -14.05
C GLY A 241 -16.11 19.74 -13.94
N ALA A 242 -15.42 19.50 -12.83
CA ALA A 242 -14.06 20.00 -12.61
C ALA A 242 -12.98 19.08 -13.16
N PHE A 243 -11.94 19.70 -13.70
CA PHE A 243 -10.71 19.02 -14.11
C PHE A 243 -9.50 19.80 -13.61
N ILE A 244 -8.63 19.12 -12.86
CA ILE A 244 -7.44 19.70 -12.24
C ILE A 244 -6.25 18.79 -12.54
N SER A 245 -5.14 19.36 -12.99
CA SER A 245 -3.96 18.61 -13.40
C SER A 245 -2.69 19.11 -12.71
N TYR A 246 -1.74 18.21 -12.48
CA TYR A 246 -0.44 18.50 -11.90
C TYR A 246 0.69 17.77 -12.64
N ASN A 247 1.81 18.46 -12.85
CA ASN A 247 3.06 17.82 -13.25
C ASN A 247 3.73 17.19 -12.02
N LEU A 248 3.89 15.87 -12.03
CA LEU A 248 4.58 15.09 -11.01
C LEU A 248 6.03 14.77 -11.40
N GLY A 249 6.34 14.72 -12.69
CA GLY A 249 7.69 14.47 -13.24
C GLY A 249 8.38 13.21 -12.69
N GLY A 250 7.61 12.18 -12.30
CA GLY A 250 8.13 10.95 -11.68
C GLY A 250 8.65 11.12 -10.26
N GLN A 251 8.52 12.30 -9.64
CA GLN A 251 9.09 12.62 -8.32
C GLN A 251 8.13 12.37 -7.17
N CYS A 252 6.87 12.13 -7.48
CA CYS A 252 5.82 11.92 -6.50
C CYS A 252 5.51 10.43 -6.33
N SER A 253 5.21 10.04 -5.11
CA SER A 253 4.92 8.66 -4.73
C SER A 253 3.44 8.47 -4.38
N ALA A 254 2.75 9.54 -4.00
CA ALA A 254 1.32 9.51 -3.80
C ALA A 254 0.63 10.86 -4.03
N PHE A 255 -0.69 10.78 -4.19
CA PHE A 255 -1.63 11.88 -3.95
C PHE A 255 -2.55 11.50 -2.80
N THR A 256 -2.73 12.37 -1.81
CA THR A 256 -3.65 12.15 -0.69
C THR A 256 -4.65 13.28 -0.57
N ALA A 257 -5.89 12.98 -0.16
CA ALA A 257 -6.92 13.98 0.09
C ALA A 257 -8.04 13.41 0.98
N LYS A 258 -8.78 14.28 1.65
CA LYS A 258 -10.12 14.01 2.21
C LYS A 258 -11.15 14.60 1.26
N VAL A 259 -12.08 13.79 0.77
CA VAL A 259 -13.00 14.21 -0.30
C VAL A 259 -14.46 14.03 0.09
N GLY A 260 -15.31 14.91 -0.44
CA GLY A 260 -16.77 14.86 -0.28
C GLY A 260 -17.48 16.09 -0.83
N VAL A 261 -18.80 16.11 -0.66
CA VAL A 261 -19.64 17.30 -0.94
C VAL A 261 -19.42 18.31 0.19
N ASP A 262 -19.19 19.58 -0.17
CA ASP A 262 -18.95 20.65 0.79
C ASP A 262 -20.22 21.00 1.62
N ASP A 263 -20.01 21.25 2.91
CA ASP A 263 -21.07 21.54 3.90
C ASP A 263 -21.77 22.88 3.67
N SER A 264 -21.24 23.79 2.84
CA SER A 264 -21.88 25.09 2.59
C SER A 264 -23.17 24.99 1.77
N GLN A 265 -23.42 23.83 1.16
CA GLN A 265 -24.60 23.60 0.32
C GLN A 265 -25.61 22.64 0.97
N GLY A 266 -26.89 22.81 0.58
CA GLY A 266 -28.02 22.02 1.08
C GLY A 266 -28.00 20.55 0.64
N TRP A 267 -29.09 19.83 0.91
CA TRP A 267 -29.19 18.35 0.88
C TRP A 267 -29.08 17.66 -0.49
N LEU A 268 -28.72 18.35 -1.58
CA LEU A 268 -28.89 17.84 -2.95
C LEU A 268 -27.60 17.64 -3.76
N GLY A 269 -26.43 18.07 -3.28
CA GLY A 269 -25.19 17.96 -4.05
C GLY A 269 -24.77 16.51 -4.31
N SER A 270 -24.28 16.26 -5.53
CA SER A 270 -23.92 14.94 -6.04
C SER A 270 -22.60 15.01 -6.83
N VAL A 271 -21.58 14.25 -6.39
CA VAL A 271 -20.24 14.31 -7.00
C VAL A 271 -19.60 12.93 -7.06
N ARG A 272 -18.68 12.73 -8.02
CA ARG A 272 -17.79 11.57 -8.05
C ARG A 272 -16.38 12.04 -8.34
N PHE A 273 -15.45 11.74 -7.45
CA PHE A 273 -14.03 12.01 -7.66
C PHE A 273 -13.37 10.81 -8.31
N ARG A 274 -12.68 11.05 -9.42
CA ARG A 274 -11.81 10.09 -10.12
C ARG A 274 -10.42 10.67 -10.29
N ILE A 275 -9.41 9.88 -9.97
CA ILE A 275 -8.01 10.27 -9.97
C ILE A 275 -7.26 9.40 -10.96
N PHE A 276 -6.49 10.02 -11.85
CA PHE A 276 -5.71 9.35 -12.88
C PHE A 276 -4.22 9.66 -12.71
N ALA A 277 -3.38 8.64 -12.92
CA ALA A 277 -1.93 8.77 -12.97
C ALA A 277 -1.45 8.35 -14.37
N ASP A 278 -0.82 9.27 -15.11
CA ASP A 278 -0.45 9.08 -16.53
C ASP A 278 -1.60 8.50 -17.39
N GLY A 279 -2.82 9.01 -17.19
CA GLY A 279 -4.02 8.59 -17.93
C GLY A 279 -4.68 7.28 -17.46
N VAL A 280 -4.10 6.59 -16.48
CA VAL A 280 -4.69 5.37 -15.89
C VAL A 280 -5.48 5.72 -14.63
N GLU A 281 -6.74 5.28 -14.55
CA GLU A 281 -7.57 5.49 -13.37
C GLU A 281 -6.96 4.76 -12.16
N ALA A 282 -6.57 5.54 -11.15
CA ALA A 282 -5.87 5.08 -9.96
C ALA A 282 -6.74 5.13 -8.70
N ALA A 283 -7.82 5.93 -8.71
CA ALA A 283 -8.86 5.87 -7.69
C ALA A 283 -10.20 6.39 -8.20
N ASP A 284 -11.27 5.81 -7.67
CA ASP A 284 -12.64 6.26 -7.86
C ASP A 284 -13.40 6.17 -6.54
N THR A 285 -14.12 7.24 -6.21
CA THR A 285 -14.94 7.31 -5.00
C THR A 285 -16.31 6.70 -5.17
N GLY A 286 -16.76 6.45 -6.40
CA GLY A 286 -18.18 6.26 -6.70
C GLY A 286 -19.00 7.52 -6.38
N ALA A 287 -20.32 7.43 -6.45
CA ALA A 287 -21.21 8.54 -6.12
C ALA A 287 -21.08 8.96 -4.65
N MET A 288 -20.94 10.27 -4.41
CA MET A 288 -20.95 10.90 -3.11
C MET A 288 -22.05 11.96 -3.06
N TYR A 289 -22.83 11.92 -1.98
CA TYR A 289 -23.95 12.84 -1.72
C TYR A 289 -23.75 13.60 -0.41
N ASN A 290 -24.54 14.64 -0.19
CA ASN A 290 -24.59 15.31 1.12
C ASN A 290 -24.94 14.30 2.25
N GLY A 291 -24.06 14.19 3.26
CA GLY A 291 -24.14 13.20 4.35
C GLY A 291 -23.40 11.88 4.10
N THR A 292 -22.82 11.69 2.91
CA THR A 292 -21.85 10.61 2.68
C THR A 292 -20.63 10.88 3.54
N ALA A 293 -20.19 9.88 4.32
CA ALA A 293 -19.00 10.02 5.15
C ALA A 293 -17.78 10.42 4.30
N THR A 294 -17.01 11.39 4.82
CA THR A 294 -15.79 11.89 4.17
C THR A 294 -14.87 10.73 3.83
N LYS A 295 -14.53 10.59 2.55
CA LYS A 295 -13.61 9.54 2.11
C LYS A 295 -12.17 10.03 2.17
N SER A 296 -11.27 9.12 2.53
CA SER A 296 -9.83 9.39 2.50
C SER A 296 -9.24 8.73 1.27
N LEU A 297 -8.69 9.52 0.37
CA LEU A 297 -7.96 9.04 -0.80
C LEU A 297 -6.47 8.98 -0.49
N SER A 298 -5.85 7.86 -0.88
CA SER A 298 -4.40 7.68 -0.94
C SER A 298 -4.10 6.93 -2.23
N VAL A 299 -3.67 7.67 -3.23
CA VAL A 299 -3.45 7.20 -4.60
C VAL A 299 -1.96 7.01 -4.81
N ASN A 300 -1.53 5.84 -5.27
CA ASN A 300 -0.14 5.61 -5.64
C ASN A 300 0.16 6.33 -6.95
N THR A 301 1.15 7.23 -6.95
CA THR A 301 1.59 7.97 -8.14
C THR A 301 3.06 7.71 -8.45
N ALA A 302 3.66 6.67 -7.86
CA ALA A 302 5.08 6.37 -8.00
C ALA A 302 5.45 6.16 -9.48
N GLY A 303 6.42 6.95 -9.96
CA GLY A 303 6.88 6.92 -11.34
C GLY A 303 5.96 7.63 -12.34
N ALA A 304 4.78 8.10 -11.91
CA ALA A 304 3.87 8.85 -12.78
C ALA A 304 4.42 10.25 -13.05
N ASN A 305 4.29 10.70 -14.29
CA ASN A 305 4.68 12.05 -14.70
C ASN A 305 3.57 13.06 -14.48
N ARG A 306 2.32 12.62 -14.41
CA ARG A 306 1.13 13.46 -14.33
C ARG A 306 0.09 12.89 -13.38
N LEU A 307 -0.59 13.79 -12.68
CA LEU A 307 -1.80 13.51 -11.92
C LEU A 307 -2.94 14.33 -12.49
N ASP A 308 -4.05 13.66 -12.79
CA ASP A 308 -5.28 14.30 -13.22
C ASP A 308 -6.42 13.96 -12.25
N ILE A 309 -7.20 14.97 -11.89
CA ILE A 309 -8.31 14.89 -10.95
C ILE A 309 -9.56 15.33 -11.70
N LEU A 310 -10.53 14.43 -11.78
CA LEU A 310 -11.83 14.65 -12.37
C LEU A 310 -12.90 14.61 -11.29
N ILE A 311 -13.81 15.58 -11.30
CA ILE A 311 -14.98 15.60 -10.44
C ILE A 311 -16.19 15.56 -11.35
N ASP A 312 -16.80 14.39 -11.50
CA ASP A 312 -17.94 14.20 -12.39
C ASP A 312 -19.25 14.67 -11.76
N ASN A 313 -20.14 15.12 -12.63
CA ASN A 313 -21.56 15.21 -12.35
C ASN A 313 -22.19 13.83 -12.59
N ILE A 314 -23.02 13.35 -11.66
CA ILE A 314 -23.58 11.98 -11.71
C ILE A 314 -25.04 11.91 -12.16
N GLY A 315 -25.54 12.95 -12.83
CA GLY A 315 -26.71 12.87 -13.71
C GLY A 315 -28.03 13.41 -13.16
N ASP A 316 -28.03 14.11 -12.03
CA ASP A 316 -29.23 14.76 -11.45
C ASP A 316 -29.29 16.29 -11.69
N GLY A 317 -28.39 16.83 -12.51
CA GLY A 317 -28.20 18.27 -12.73
C GLY A 317 -27.00 18.80 -11.96
N SER A 318 -26.54 20.02 -12.22
CA SER A 318 -25.32 20.60 -11.63
C SER A 318 -25.59 21.55 -10.46
N ASP A 319 -26.77 21.47 -9.85
CA ASP A 319 -27.12 22.37 -8.75
C ASP A 319 -26.55 21.83 -7.44
N TYR A 320 -25.82 22.65 -6.68
CA TYR A 320 -25.25 22.32 -5.35
C TYR A 320 -24.08 21.31 -5.33
N ASP A 321 -23.47 20.99 -6.48
CA ASP A 321 -22.38 20.02 -6.60
C ASP A 321 -21.01 20.58 -6.19
N HIS A 322 -20.96 21.29 -5.06
CA HIS A 322 -19.72 21.83 -4.52
C HIS A 322 -18.91 20.69 -3.91
N ALA A 323 -17.68 20.54 -4.39
CA ALA A 323 -16.81 19.42 -4.11
C ALA A 323 -15.54 19.91 -3.41
N ASP A 324 -15.21 19.31 -2.28
CA ASP A 324 -14.02 19.64 -1.51
C ASP A 324 -12.99 18.52 -1.57
N LEU A 325 -11.75 18.87 -1.91
CA LEU A 325 -10.56 18.04 -1.72
C LEU A 325 -9.73 18.64 -0.56
N ALA A 326 -10.17 18.40 0.66
CA ALA A 326 -9.55 18.89 1.87
C ALA A 326 -8.23 18.16 2.18
N ASP A 327 -7.25 18.88 2.73
CA ASP A 327 -5.89 18.39 3.02
C ASP A 327 -5.23 17.69 1.82
N ALA A 328 -5.57 18.12 0.60
CA ALA A 328 -5.03 17.55 -0.63
C ALA A 328 -3.53 17.80 -0.75
N ARG A 329 -2.73 16.75 -1.00
CA ARG A 329 -1.27 16.80 -1.04
C ARG A 329 -0.70 16.02 -2.22
N LEU A 330 0.30 16.60 -2.86
CA LEU A 330 1.23 15.92 -3.75
C LEU A 330 2.40 15.44 -2.90
N VAL A 331 2.58 14.12 -2.79
CA VAL A 331 3.53 13.50 -1.87
C VAL A 331 4.79 13.13 -2.63
N CYS A 332 5.78 14.02 -2.63
CA CYS A 332 6.96 13.93 -3.47
C CYS A 332 8.27 13.94 -2.68
N GLY A 333 9.34 13.45 -3.33
CA GLY A 333 10.63 13.19 -2.70
C GLY A 333 10.56 12.09 -1.64
N ASP A 334 11.40 12.17 -0.61
CA ASP A 334 11.46 11.20 0.50
C ASP A 334 10.22 11.22 1.42
N GLY A 335 9.23 12.06 1.10
CA GLY A 335 8.00 12.27 1.88
C GLY A 335 6.89 11.25 1.65
N ALA A 336 7.15 10.11 1.01
CA ALA A 336 6.13 9.07 0.75
C ALA A 336 5.31 8.73 2.00
N THR A 337 3.98 8.88 1.91
CA THR A 337 3.02 8.68 3.01
C THR A 337 2.00 7.60 2.69
N GLY A 338 1.36 7.03 3.71
CA GLY A 338 0.29 6.03 3.50
C GLY A 338 0.81 4.76 2.84
N ALA A 339 0.15 4.26 1.78
CA ALA A 339 0.60 3.04 1.10
C ALA A 339 2.00 3.17 0.48
N ALA A 340 2.35 4.34 -0.05
CA ALA A 340 3.65 4.60 -0.65
C ALA A 340 4.79 4.65 0.39
N PHE A 341 4.47 4.87 1.67
CA PHE A 341 5.44 4.84 2.77
C PHE A 341 6.21 3.51 2.84
N TYR A 342 5.63 2.44 2.33
CA TYR A 342 6.17 1.10 2.41
C TYR A 342 7.04 0.70 1.22
N THR A 343 7.03 1.48 0.14
CA THR A 343 7.85 1.26 -1.06
C THR A 343 9.23 1.87 -0.86
N PRO A 344 10.29 1.08 -0.63
CA PRO A 344 11.60 1.63 -0.27
C PRO A 344 12.19 2.51 -1.38
N PRO A 345 12.94 3.56 -1.05
CA PRO A 345 13.68 4.33 -2.06
C PRO A 345 14.75 3.45 -2.72
N ALA A 346 15.20 3.84 -3.92
CA ALA A 346 16.23 3.11 -4.66
C ALA A 346 17.58 3.01 -3.92
N THR A 347 17.86 3.97 -3.04
CA THR A 347 19.08 4.01 -2.22
C THR A 347 18.72 4.15 -0.75
N LEU A 348 19.39 3.36 0.10
CA LEU A 348 19.21 3.40 1.55
C LEU A 348 20.39 4.14 2.21
N PRO A 349 20.15 4.90 3.29
CA PRO A 349 21.21 5.55 4.05
C PRO A 349 22.17 4.51 4.63
N ALA A 350 23.47 4.81 4.65
CA ALA A 350 24.47 3.84 5.09
C ALA A 350 24.43 3.58 6.61
N GLY A 351 24.45 2.30 6.99
CA GLY A 351 24.51 1.83 8.37
C GLY A 351 23.19 1.27 8.87
N MET A 352 23.22 0.55 9.99
CA MET A 352 22.05 -0.13 10.56
C MET A 352 21.28 0.81 11.51
N GLY A 353 19.95 0.68 11.51
CA GLY A 353 19.06 1.50 12.33
C GLY A 353 19.02 2.98 11.93
N LYS A 354 19.35 3.31 10.68
CA LYS A 354 19.26 4.66 10.15
C LYS A 354 17.85 4.92 9.64
N LEU A 355 17.28 6.07 10.02
CA LEU A 355 16.00 6.52 9.48
C LEU A 355 16.12 6.77 7.99
N VAL A 356 15.22 6.14 7.23
CA VAL A 356 15.00 6.38 5.80
C VAL A 356 13.97 7.50 5.66
N ARG A 357 12.82 7.37 6.33
CA ARG A 357 11.76 8.39 6.39
C ARG A 357 10.84 8.15 7.59
N THR A 358 10.08 9.18 7.93
CA THR A 358 9.09 9.15 9.01
C THR A 358 7.83 9.91 8.61
N GLU A 359 6.68 9.47 9.09
CA GLU A 359 5.42 10.21 8.97
C GLU A 359 4.61 10.12 10.27
N PRO A 360 3.73 11.10 10.57
CA PRO A 360 2.71 10.93 11.59
C PRO A 360 1.82 9.72 11.27
N SER A 361 1.47 8.95 12.28
CA SER A 361 0.60 7.78 12.17
C SER A 361 -0.42 7.77 13.29
N GLN A 362 -1.37 6.84 13.26
CA GLN A 362 -2.32 6.61 14.35
C GLN A 362 -2.00 5.32 15.09
N PHE A 363 -2.42 5.30 16.35
CA PHE A 363 -2.38 4.13 17.22
C PHE A 363 -3.63 4.12 18.09
N TRP A 364 -4.25 2.96 18.24
CA TRP A 364 -5.54 2.82 18.91
C TRP A 364 -5.42 1.82 20.06
N VAL A 365 -5.97 2.17 21.22
CA VAL A 365 -5.89 1.34 22.44
C VAL A 365 -6.58 -0.02 22.26
N THR A 366 -7.67 -0.04 21.49
CA THR A 366 -8.49 -1.24 21.32
C THR A 366 -8.49 -1.67 19.85
N PRO A 367 -8.64 -2.97 19.59
CA PRO A 367 -8.76 -3.48 18.21
C PRO A 367 -9.94 -2.88 17.45
N LEU A 368 -11.00 -2.46 18.16
CA LEU A 368 -12.19 -1.79 17.58
C LEU A 368 -11.94 -0.31 17.22
N LYS A 369 -10.75 0.24 17.49
CA LYS A 369 -10.36 1.60 17.13
C LYS A 369 -11.31 2.69 17.63
N VAL A 370 -11.86 2.51 18.83
CA VAL A 370 -12.77 3.46 19.46
C VAL A 370 -12.07 4.52 20.31
N VAL A 371 -10.84 4.25 20.75
CA VAL A 371 -10.07 5.13 21.65
C VAL A 371 -8.65 5.30 21.09
N PRO A 372 -8.31 6.46 20.52
CA PRO A 372 -6.93 6.75 20.14
C PRO A 372 -6.07 6.93 21.39
N VAL A 373 -4.78 6.63 21.31
CA VAL A 373 -3.85 6.92 22.42
C VAL A 373 -3.53 8.41 22.48
N ASP A 374 -3.35 8.94 23.68
CA ASP A 374 -2.77 10.27 23.90
C ASP A 374 -1.23 10.21 23.79
N ALA A 375 -0.75 10.09 22.56
CA ALA A 375 0.66 9.94 22.25
C ALA A 375 1.02 10.57 20.89
N ALA A 376 2.26 11.00 20.75
CA ALA A 376 2.87 11.23 19.44
C ALA A 376 3.20 9.86 18.83
N VAL A 377 2.63 9.57 17.67
CA VAL A 377 2.82 8.32 16.94
C VAL A 377 3.51 8.62 15.61
N THR A 378 4.65 7.99 15.40
CA THR A 378 5.47 8.16 14.21
C THR A 378 5.67 6.81 13.55
N ARG A 379 5.19 6.63 12.32
CA ARG A 379 5.62 5.53 11.47
C ARG A 379 7.00 5.84 10.93
N MET A 380 7.87 4.85 10.92
CA MET A 380 9.26 5.00 10.49
C MET A 380 9.68 3.86 9.58
N MET A 381 10.40 4.19 8.51
CA MET A 381 11.17 3.26 7.70
C MET A 381 12.63 3.45 8.09
N TYR A 382 13.32 2.35 8.35
CA TYR A 382 14.70 2.36 8.79
C TYR A 382 15.48 1.20 8.15
N THR A 383 16.79 1.31 8.19
CA THR A 383 17.68 0.27 7.67
C THR A 383 17.92 -0.83 8.69
N SER A 384 17.93 -2.08 8.23
CA SER A 384 18.41 -3.24 8.99
C SER A 384 19.24 -4.13 8.05
N SER A 385 19.46 -5.38 8.42
CA SER A 385 20.18 -6.34 7.58
C SER A 385 19.53 -7.71 7.54
N ASP A 386 19.57 -8.32 6.37
CA ASP A 386 19.17 -9.72 6.20
C ASP A 386 20.22 -10.68 6.80
N ARG A 387 19.98 -11.98 6.66
CA ARG A 387 20.86 -13.05 7.17
C ARG A 387 22.28 -12.99 6.58
N THR A 388 22.45 -12.44 5.38
CA THR A 388 23.73 -12.33 4.67
C THR A 388 24.48 -11.04 4.99
N ASN A 389 23.93 -10.18 5.86
CA ASN A 389 24.40 -8.83 6.16
C ASN A 389 24.15 -7.81 5.02
N THR A 390 23.27 -8.13 4.08
CA THR A 390 22.83 -7.16 3.07
C THR A 390 21.88 -6.17 3.73
N GLN A 391 22.09 -4.87 3.49
CA GLN A 391 21.24 -3.82 4.05
C GLN A 391 19.86 -3.85 3.42
N ILE A 392 18.81 -3.82 4.26
CA ILE A 392 17.42 -3.90 3.86
C ILE A 392 16.59 -2.77 4.51
N PRO A 393 15.46 -2.37 3.89
CA PRO A 393 14.48 -1.51 4.53
C PRO A 393 13.56 -2.33 5.45
N VAL A 394 13.21 -1.76 6.60
CA VAL A 394 12.21 -2.30 7.53
C VAL A 394 11.34 -1.14 8.00
N THR A 395 10.05 -1.37 8.21
CA THR A 395 9.13 -0.38 8.77
C THR A 395 8.78 -0.69 10.23
N GLY A 396 8.17 0.28 10.90
CA GLY A 396 7.70 0.14 12.27
C GLY A 396 7.01 1.41 12.75
N GLN A 397 6.60 1.42 14.02
CA GLN A 397 6.07 2.62 14.66
C GLN A 397 6.78 2.91 15.98
N LEU A 398 6.99 4.19 16.24
CA LEU A 398 7.36 4.74 17.53
C LEU A 398 6.16 5.45 18.14
N VAL A 399 5.80 5.08 19.36
CA VAL A 399 4.71 5.68 20.13
C VAL A 399 5.28 6.30 21.39
N VAL A 400 5.18 7.62 21.52
CA VAL A 400 5.68 8.38 22.67
C VAL A 400 4.50 9.03 23.40
N PRO A 401 4.14 8.57 24.62
CA PRO A 401 3.03 9.16 25.37
C PRO A 401 3.22 10.66 25.63
N ASN A 402 2.18 11.46 25.40
CA ASN A 402 2.17 12.89 25.74
C ASN A 402 2.25 13.11 27.26
N LYS A 403 1.81 12.11 28.04
CA LYS A 403 2.00 12.03 29.49
C LYS A 403 3.48 12.21 29.83
N ALA A 404 3.77 13.22 30.66
CA ALA A 404 5.11 13.47 31.19
C ALA A 404 5.66 12.25 31.94
N TRP A 405 6.93 11.95 31.74
CA TRP A 405 7.61 10.87 32.46
C TRP A 405 7.81 11.27 33.94
N SER A 406 7.37 10.41 34.86
CA SER A 406 7.41 10.66 36.31
C SER A 406 8.46 9.85 37.07
N GLY A 407 9.23 9.01 36.38
CA GLY A 407 10.32 8.25 37.00
C GLY A 407 11.62 9.04 37.08
N THR A 408 12.64 8.43 37.68
CA THR A 408 13.98 9.02 37.78
C THR A 408 14.76 8.86 36.46
N GLY A 409 15.40 9.93 35.98
CA GLY A 409 16.23 9.88 34.78
C GLY A 409 15.44 9.96 33.46
N PRO A 410 16.06 9.61 32.32
CA PRO A 410 15.40 9.63 31.01
C PRO A 410 14.20 8.68 30.95
N ARG A 411 13.19 9.03 30.14
CA ARG A 411 12.03 8.15 29.87
C ARG A 411 12.53 6.84 29.25
N PRO A 412 12.17 5.66 29.79
CA PRO A 412 12.55 4.40 29.15
C PRO A 412 11.83 4.16 27.82
N LEU A 413 12.51 3.43 26.93
CA LEU A 413 11.98 2.93 25.66
C LEU A 413 11.84 1.42 25.72
N ILE A 414 10.66 0.91 25.36
CA ILE A 414 10.42 -0.52 25.19
C ILE A 414 10.48 -0.86 23.70
N ALA A 415 11.39 -1.75 23.32
CA ALA A 415 11.33 -2.43 22.04
C ALA A 415 10.35 -3.59 22.15
N TYR A 416 9.18 -3.42 21.55
CA TYR A 416 8.13 -4.41 21.51
C TYR A 416 8.28 -5.25 20.24
N ALA A 417 8.76 -6.48 20.42
CA ALA A 417 8.81 -7.50 19.39
C ALA A 417 7.41 -8.12 19.25
N VAL A 418 6.78 -7.87 18.10
CA VAL A 418 5.41 -8.30 17.83
C VAL A 418 5.31 -9.82 17.62
N GLY A 419 4.18 -10.39 18.02
CA GLY A 419 3.78 -11.77 17.74
C GLY A 419 3.42 -11.99 16.28
N THR A 420 2.82 -13.14 15.99
CA THR A 420 2.47 -13.57 14.63
C THR A 420 1.41 -12.68 14.01
N GLN A 421 1.79 -11.92 12.97
CA GLN A 421 0.88 -11.04 12.24
C GLN A 421 0.38 -11.63 10.92
N GLY A 422 1.20 -12.44 10.25
CA GLY A 422 0.96 -12.96 8.91
C GLY A 422 2.24 -12.99 8.09
N LEU A 423 2.13 -13.22 6.78
CA LEU A 423 3.23 -12.99 5.84
C LEU A 423 2.95 -11.85 4.86
N GLY A 424 1.67 -11.50 4.65
CA GLY A 424 1.27 -10.48 3.69
C GLY A 424 1.75 -9.08 4.07
N ASP A 425 1.99 -8.25 3.06
CA ASP A 425 2.41 -6.85 3.26
C ASP A 425 1.35 -6.03 4.02
N THR A 426 0.08 -6.39 3.89
CA THR A 426 -1.04 -5.78 4.60
C THR A 426 -1.03 -6.09 6.11
N CYS A 427 -0.30 -7.13 6.52
CA CYS A 427 -0.23 -7.59 7.91
C CYS A 427 0.81 -6.85 8.74
N ALA A 428 1.56 -5.92 8.16
CA ALA A 428 2.52 -5.11 8.91
C ALA A 428 1.83 -4.40 10.11
N PRO A 429 2.29 -4.59 11.36
CA PRO A 429 1.70 -3.94 12.54
C PRO A 429 1.53 -2.43 12.38
N SER A 430 2.51 -1.78 11.73
CA SER A 430 2.48 -0.35 11.48
C SER A 430 1.38 0.08 10.49
N ARG A 431 0.88 -0.81 9.64
CA ARG A 431 -0.31 -0.59 8.79
C ARG A 431 -1.58 -0.85 9.57
N LEU A 432 -1.65 -2.00 10.25
CA LEU A 432 -2.85 -2.43 10.98
C LEU A 432 -3.24 -1.42 12.07
N SER A 433 -2.24 -0.91 12.80
CA SER A 433 -2.41 0.12 13.83
C SER A 433 -2.90 1.47 13.31
N ASP A 434 -2.69 1.78 12.03
CA ASP A 434 -3.02 3.08 11.42
C ASP A 434 -4.27 2.99 10.53
N GLY A 435 -5.31 2.32 11.00
CA GLY A 435 -6.55 2.19 10.23
C GLY A 435 -6.61 0.96 9.31
N GLY A 436 -5.49 0.30 8.99
CA GLY A 436 -5.41 -0.78 7.98
C GLY A 436 -6.04 -2.14 8.33
N GLY A 437 -6.38 -2.39 9.60
CA GLY A 437 -7.05 -3.64 9.98
C GLY A 437 -7.16 -3.83 11.49
N LEU A 438 -7.31 -5.07 11.95
CA LEU A 438 -7.33 -5.38 13.38
C LEU A 438 -5.89 -5.63 13.85
N GLU A 439 -5.38 -4.79 14.76
CA GLU A 439 -4.12 -5.05 15.49
C GLU A 439 -4.46 -5.47 16.92
N TYR A 440 -4.19 -6.74 17.25
CA TYR A 440 -4.61 -7.34 18.51
C TYR A 440 -3.63 -7.04 19.66
N GLU A 441 -2.36 -6.71 19.37
CA GLU A 441 -1.35 -6.46 20.39
C GLU A 441 -1.41 -5.04 20.97
N ASN A 442 -2.11 -4.13 20.31
CA ASN A 442 -2.25 -2.74 20.77
C ASN A 442 -2.82 -2.63 22.18
N LEU A 443 -3.68 -3.58 22.60
CA LEU A 443 -4.19 -3.66 23.95
C LEU A 443 -3.08 -3.82 25.00
N PHE A 444 -2.07 -4.65 24.72
CA PHE A 444 -0.96 -4.89 25.64
C PHE A 444 0.03 -3.73 25.64
N ILE A 445 0.29 -3.15 24.46
CA ILE A 445 1.12 -1.95 24.31
C ILE A 445 0.52 -0.76 25.06
N ALA A 446 -0.82 -0.60 25.05
CA ALA A 446 -1.50 0.46 25.79
C ALA A 446 -1.18 0.45 27.30
N GLY A 447 -0.97 -0.73 27.90
CA GLY A 447 -0.54 -0.85 29.30
C GLY A 447 0.85 -0.23 29.55
N LEU A 448 1.79 -0.41 28.61
CA LEU A 448 3.12 0.20 28.66
C LEU A 448 3.05 1.73 28.51
N LEU A 449 2.25 2.20 27.55
CA LEU A 449 2.04 3.62 27.29
C LEU A 449 1.38 4.31 28.50
N ALA A 450 0.44 3.66 29.18
CA ALA A 450 -0.21 4.18 30.38
C ALA A 450 0.78 4.38 31.55
N LYS A 451 1.84 3.56 31.63
CA LYS A 451 2.96 3.74 32.57
C LYS A 451 3.93 4.85 32.16
N GLY A 452 3.78 5.41 30.97
CA GLY A 452 4.61 6.50 30.46
C GLY A 452 5.88 6.03 29.76
N PHE A 453 5.99 4.75 29.40
CA PHE A 453 7.10 4.28 28.56
C PHE A 453 6.87 4.69 27.11
N ALA A 454 7.93 5.07 26.41
CA ALA A 454 7.90 5.09 24.96
C ALA A 454 7.94 3.64 24.46
N VAL A 455 7.30 3.35 23.33
CA VAL A 455 7.28 2.02 22.73
C VAL A 455 7.66 2.11 21.27
N VAL A 456 8.64 1.30 20.85
CA VAL A 456 8.94 1.08 19.44
C VAL A 456 8.58 -0.34 19.06
N LEU A 457 7.80 -0.51 18.00
CA LEU A 457 7.49 -1.79 17.39
C LEU A 457 8.08 -1.85 15.98
N THR A 458 8.60 -3.02 15.61
CA THR A 458 9.13 -3.32 14.28
C THR A 458 8.13 -4.18 13.52
N ASP A 459 8.00 -3.94 12.22
CA ASP A 459 7.24 -4.83 11.35
C ASP A 459 8.04 -6.08 10.97
N TYR A 460 9.37 -6.10 11.17
CA TYR A 460 10.32 -7.08 10.63
C TYR A 460 10.54 -6.98 9.11
N GLN A 461 11.58 -7.66 8.63
CA GLN A 461 11.85 -7.79 7.19
C GLN A 461 10.65 -8.48 6.50
N GLY A 462 10.25 -7.94 5.35
CA GLY A 462 9.25 -8.55 4.47
C GLY A 462 7.81 -8.46 4.97
N LEU A 463 7.56 -7.68 6.03
CA LEU A 463 6.21 -7.34 6.48
C LEU A 463 5.97 -5.88 6.15
N GLY A 464 5.25 -5.65 5.06
CA GLY A 464 4.93 -4.32 4.54
C GLY A 464 5.98 -3.79 3.58
N THR A 465 7.20 -4.32 3.59
CA THR A 465 8.27 -3.98 2.63
C THR A 465 8.52 -5.16 1.68
N PRO A 466 9.00 -4.93 0.43
CA PRO A 466 9.19 -6.00 -0.55
C PRO A 466 9.97 -7.22 -0.04
N GLY A 467 9.53 -8.40 -0.47
CA GLY A 467 10.14 -9.70 -0.14
C GLY A 467 9.28 -10.53 0.81
N VAL A 468 9.65 -11.79 1.03
CA VAL A 468 8.90 -12.68 1.93
C VAL A 468 9.24 -12.35 3.38
N HIS A 469 8.22 -12.19 4.23
CA HIS A 469 8.43 -12.03 5.67
C HIS A 469 9.27 -13.19 6.23
N THR A 470 10.39 -12.86 6.86
CA THR A 470 11.34 -13.84 7.42
C THR A 470 10.88 -14.39 8.78
N TYR A 471 9.63 -14.85 8.83
CA TYR A 471 8.99 -15.45 10.00
C TYR A 471 9.89 -16.51 10.66
N MET A 472 10.12 -16.40 11.98
CA MET A 472 10.99 -17.26 12.80
C MET A 472 12.49 -17.22 12.50
N SER A 473 12.94 -16.35 11.58
CA SER A 473 14.37 -16.17 11.32
C SER A 473 15.03 -15.43 12.49
N ARG A 474 15.64 -16.18 13.40
CA ARG A 474 16.21 -15.71 14.67
C ARG A 474 17.07 -14.47 14.45
N GLU A 475 18.07 -14.59 13.59
CA GLU A 475 19.07 -13.54 13.41
C GLU A 475 18.48 -12.28 12.80
N VAL A 476 17.65 -12.43 11.76
CA VAL A 476 17.03 -11.29 11.06
C VAL A 476 16.06 -10.55 11.98
N GLN A 477 15.21 -11.28 12.71
CA GLN A 477 14.25 -10.66 13.62
C GLN A 477 14.94 -10.01 14.82
N GLY A 478 15.99 -10.63 15.36
CA GLY A 478 16.78 -10.04 16.44
C GLY A 478 17.45 -8.72 16.04
N ARG A 479 17.98 -8.64 14.81
CA ARG A 479 18.56 -7.41 14.25
C ARG A 479 17.50 -6.33 14.06
N ALA A 480 16.34 -6.68 13.48
CA ALA A 480 15.24 -5.75 13.27
C ALA A 480 14.73 -5.11 14.58
N VAL A 481 14.67 -5.87 15.68
CA VAL A 481 14.32 -5.36 17.02
C VAL A 481 15.36 -4.35 17.54
N LEU A 482 16.66 -4.65 17.40
CA LEU A 482 17.72 -3.74 17.87
C LEU A 482 17.84 -2.49 16.99
N ASP A 483 17.67 -2.65 15.68
CA ASP A 483 17.72 -1.54 14.72
C ASP A 483 16.48 -0.65 14.82
N SER A 484 15.31 -1.17 15.22
CA SER A 484 14.15 -0.31 15.50
C SER A 484 14.43 0.63 16.67
N VAL A 485 15.16 0.16 17.70
CA VAL A 485 15.60 1.00 18.81
C VAL A 485 16.53 2.09 18.30
N ARG A 486 17.56 1.74 17.52
CA ARG A 486 18.46 2.73 16.89
C ARG A 486 17.68 3.78 16.11
N ALA A 487 16.71 3.36 15.28
CA ALA A 487 15.87 4.25 14.51
C ALA A 487 15.04 5.18 15.41
N ALA A 488 14.38 4.62 16.43
CA ALA A 488 13.56 5.38 17.38
C ALA A 488 14.36 6.46 18.12
N LEU A 489 15.60 6.17 18.52
CA LEU A 489 16.49 7.13 19.18
C LEU A 489 16.92 8.30 18.26
N ASN A 490 16.74 8.16 16.94
CA ASN A 490 17.04 9.20 15.96
C ASN A 490 15.78 9.94 15.48
N VAL A 491 14.58 9.58 15.93
CA VAL A 491 13.36 10.32 15.59
C VAL A 491 13.37 11.68 16.31
N PRO A 492 13.25 12.81 15.58
CA PRO A 492 13.39 14.14 16.16
C PRO A 492 12.26 14.47 17.14
N ASN A 493 12.57 15.35 18.11
CA ASN A 493 11.60 15.92 19.06
C ASN A 493 10.88 14.90 19.99
N THR A 494 11.43 13.70 20.16
CA THR A 494 10.85 12.66 21.04
C THR A 494 11.35 12.72 22.48
N GLY A 495 12.48 13.39 22.72
CA GLY A 495 13.20 13.37 24.00
C GLY A 495 13.97 12.07 24.26
N LEU A 496 13.94 11.11 23.33
CA LEU A 496 14.74 9.90 23.38
C LEU A 496 16.15 10.20 22.88
N THR A 497 17.15 9.68 23.58
CA THR A 497 18.58 9.85 23.24
C THR A 497 19.35 8.54 23.46
N THR A 498 20.64 8.50 23.16
CA THR A 498 21.49 7.32 23.41
C THR A 498 21.60 6.93 24.90
N SER A 499 21.25 7.81 25.84
CA SER A 499 21.19 7.49 27.29
C SER A 499 19.85 6.91 27.75
N THR A 500 18.88 6.76 26.84
CA THR A 500 17.56 6.15 27.10
C THR A 500 17.73 4.71 27.57
N PRO A 501 17.23 4.34 28.76
CA PRO A 501 17.17 2.95 29.19
C PRO A 501 16.23 2.15 28.29
N ILE A 502 16.68 0.98 27.81
CA ILE A 502 15.96 0.14 26.86
C ILE A 502 15.51 -1.15 27.52
N GLY A 503 14.25 -1.52 27.35
CA GLY A 503 13.72 -2.84 27.67
C GLY A 503 13.29 -3.55 26.39
N LEU A 504 13.57 -4.85 26.27
CA LEU A 504 13.07 -5.66 25.14
C LEU A 504 11.95 -6.57 25.65
N THR A 505 10.83 -6.66 24.92
CA THR A 505 9.74 -7.58 25.27
C THR A 505 9.07 -8.17 24.04
N GLY A 506 8.60 -9.41 24.14
CA GLY A 506 7.71 -10.01 23.14
C GLY A 506 7.14 -11.35 23.61
N TYR A 507 6.05 -11.77 22.98
CA TYR A 507 5.37 -13.04 23.25
C TYR A 507 5.23 -13.86 21.96
N SER A 508 5.24 -15.20 22.04
CA SER A 508 5.13 -16.10 20.88
C SER A 508 6.26 -15.84 19.86
N GLN A 509 5.95 -15.56 18.59
CA GLN A 509 6.95 -15.09 17.62
C GLN A 509 7.82 -13.97 18.18
N GLY A 510 7.19 -12.96 18.77
CA GLY A 510 7.86 -11.82 19.37
C GLY A 510 8.75 -12.23 20.55
N GLY A 511 8.37 -13.29 21.27
CA GLY A 511 9.20 -13.89 22.32
C GLY A 511 10.48 -14.50 21.75
N GLY A 512 10.39 -15.17 20.60
CA GLY A 512 11.54 -15.66 19.83
C GLY A 512 12.43 -14.52 19.33
N ALA A 513 11.84 -13.48 18.74
CA ALA A 513 12.57 -12.32 18.24
C ALA A 513 13.26 -11.51 19.37
N ALA A 514 12.59 -11.29 20.50
CA ALA A 514 13.18 -10.66 21.67
C ALA A 514 14.29 -11.52 22.29
N ALA A 515 14.12 -12.85 22.31
CA ALA A 515 15.18 -13.76 22.74
C ALA A 515 16.40 -13.71 21.82
N ALA A 516 16.18 -13.68 20.50
CA ALA A 516 17.23 -13.54 19.51
C ALA A 516 17.98 -12.21 19.63
N ALA A 517 17.25 -11.10 19.80
CA ALA A 517 17.82 -9.78 20.03
C ALA A 517 18.70 -9.79 21.29
N ALA A 518 18.24 -10.43 22.37
CA ALA A 518 19.00 -10.55 23.62
C ALA A 518 20.32 -11.30 23.44
N GLU A 519 20.35 -12.34 22.60
CA GLU A 519 21.55 -13.12 22.30
C GLU A 519 22.61 -12.35 21.53
N ILE A 520 22.20 -11.46 20.62
CA ILE A 520 23.12 -10.75 19.72
C ILE A 520 23.46 -9.34 20.19
N ALA A 521 22.68 -8.77 21.13
CA ALA A 521 22.77 -7.37 21.54
C ALA A 521 24.20 -6.90 21.86
N SER A 522 24.96 -7.66 22.66
CA SER A 522 26.32 -7.25 23.08
C SER A 522 27.34 -7.20 21.93
N ALA A 523 27.08 -7.92 20.84
CA ALA A 523 27.96 -7.93 19.67
C ALA A 523 27.45 -7.00 18.56
N TYR A 524 26.14 -6.99 18.34
CA TYR A 524 25.49 -6.28 17.23
C TYR A 524 25.18 -4.81 17.55
N ALA A 525 24.78 -4.52 18.79
CA ALA A 525 24.37 -3.18 19.23
C ALA A 525 24.89 -2.85 20.65
N PRO A 526 26.22 -2.90 20.87
CA PRO A 526 26.83 -2.68 22.19
C PRO A 526 26.61 -1.26 22.74
N GLU A 527 26.25 -0.30 21.89
CA GLU A 527 25.97 1.08 22.25
C GLU A 527 24.58 1.28 22.90
N LEU A 528 23.69 0.28 22.82
CA LEU A 528 22.34 0.38 23.38
C LEU A 528 22.33 0.07 24.88
N THR A 529 21.77 0.98 25.67
CA THR A 529 21.64 0.85 27.13
C THR A 529 20.48 -0.09 27.52
N ILE A 530 20.64 -1.39 27.26
CA ILE A 530 19.61 -2.40 27.56
C ILE A 530 19.63 -2.72 29.06
N ALA A 531 18.54 -2.42 29.76
CA ALA A 531 18.37 -2.67 31.19
C ALA A 531 17.89 -4.10 31.50
N GLY A 532 17.13 -4.70 30.59
CA GLY A 532 16.73 -6.10 30.68
C GLY A 532 15.77 -6.54 29.58
N VAL A 533 15.52 -7.84 29.54
CA VAL A 533 14.70 -8.49 28.51
C VAL A 533 13.62 -9.33 29.16
N ALA A 534 12.40 -9.25 28.67
CA ALA A 534 11.34 -10.19 28.99
C ALA A 534 10.93 -10.93 27.72
N THR A 535 10.81 -12.25 27.79
CA THR A 535 10.32 -13.07 26.68
C THR A 535 9.26 -14.04 27.19
N GLY A 536 8.23 -14.28 26.39
CA GLY A 536 7.15 -15.19 26.75
C GLY A 536 6.74 -16.11 25.62
N GLY A 537 6.32 -17.33 25.92
CA GLY A 537 5.82 -18.28 24.91
C GLY A 537 6.86 -18.58 23.84
N VAL A 538 8.15 -18.63 24.19
CA VAL A 538 9.27 -18.58 23.25
C VAL A 538 9.34 -19.86 22.40
N PRO A 539 9.24 -19.79 21.06
CA PRO A 539 9.46 -20.92 20.16
C PRO A 539 10.97 -21.19 20.03
N GLY A 540 11.61 -21.48 21.16
CA GLY A 540 13.07 -21.61 21.27
C GLY A 540 13.65 -22.88 20.66
N ASP A 541 12.79 -23.79 20.19
CA ASP A 541 13.10 -25.01 19.46
C ASP A 541 12.04 -25.17 18.36
N LEU A 542 12.40 -24.84 17.11
CA LEU A 542 11.47 -24.84 16.00
C LEU A 542 11.04 -26.25 15.59
N LEU A 543 11.86 -27.27 15.81
CA LEU A 543 11.50 -28.65 15.47
C LEU A 543 10.44 -29.16 16.45
N ALA A 544 10.63 -28.94 17.75
CA ALA A 544 9.62 -29.27 18.76
C ALA A 544 8.32 -28.48 18.54
N THR A 545 8.43 -27.22 18.10
CA THR A 545 7.28 -26.39 17.76
C THR A 545 6.56 -26.93 16.53
N ALA A 546 7.29 -27.34 15.48
CA ALA A 546 6.71 -27.95 14.29
C ALA A 546 5.90 -29.22 14.62
N ASP A 547 6.42 -30.09 15.50
CA ASP A 547 5.70 -31.29 15.97
C ASP A 547 4.37 -30.94 16.67
N LYS A 548 4.32 -29.81 17.37
CA LYS A 548 3.15 -29.35 18.11
C LYS A 548 2.07 -28.76 17.19
N LEU A 549 2.46 -28.18 16.06
CA LEU A 549 1.57 -27.46 15.15
C LEU A 549 0.86 -28.35 14.11
N ASP A 550 1.51 -29.44 13.66
CA ASP A 550 0.99 -30.27 12.58
C ASP A 550 -0.42 -30.83 12.89
N GLY A 551 -1.36 -30.66 11.96
CA GLY A 551 -2.74 -31.13 12.14
C GLY A 551 -3.58 -30.37 13.17
N THR A 552 -3.10 -29.24 13.70
CA THR A 552 -3.83 -28.42 14.70
C THR A 552 -4.50 -27.19 14.08
N LEU A 553 -5.22 -26.43 14.90
CA LEU A 553 -5.80 -25.14 14.52
C LEU A 553 -4.75 -24.14 14.00
N THR A 554 -3.50 -24.25 14.44
CA THR A 554 -2.42 -23.31 14.12
C THR A 554 -1.40 -23.85 13.11
N VAL A 555 -1.75 -24.88 12.34
CA VAL A 555 -0.83 -25.50 11.36
C VAL A 555 -0.31 -24.51 10.30
N GLY A 556 -1.05 -23.44 9.99
CA GLY A 556 -0.59 -22.37 9.10
C GLY A 556 0.76 -21.75 9.51
N PHE A 557 1.09 -21.74 10.80
CA PHE A 557 2.39 -21.22 11.29
C PHE A 557 3.58 -22.08 10.84
N LEU A 558 3.35 -23.35 10.51
CA LEU A 558 4.35 -24.21 9.90
C LEU A 558 4.63 -23.78 8.46
N GLY A 559 3.58 -23.43 7.71
CA GLY A 559 3.71 -22.84 6.38
C GLY A 559 4.42 -21.48 6.42
N TYR A 560 4.09 -20.64 7.40
CA TYR A 560 4.82 -19.38 7.63
C TYR A 560 6.31 -19.59 7.89
N ALA A 561 6.70 -20.60 8.68
CA ALA A 561 8.11 -20.89 8.94
C ALA A 561 8.84 -21.45 7.70
N LEU A 562 8.17 -22.27 6.89
CA LEU A 562 8.73 -22.74 5.62
C LEU A 562 8.98 -21.58 4.64
N ALA A 563 8.00 -20.68 4.49
CA ALA A 563 8.15 -19.50 3.65
C ALA A 563 9.18 -18.51 4.22
N GLY A 564 9.16 -18.25 5.54
CA GLY A 564 9.99 -17.22 6.16
C GLY A 564 11.44 -17.63 6.40
N VAL A 565 11.65 -18.74 7.11
CA VAL A 565 13.02 -19.27 7.30
C VAL A 565 13.50 -19.88 6.00
N GLY A 566 12.79 -20.86 5.45
CA GLY A 566 13.23 -21.62 4.27
C GLY A 566 13.47 -20.73 3.05
N GLU A 567 12.39 -20.21 2.46
CA GLU A 567 12.48 -19.39 1.24
C GLU A 567 13.07 -18.00 1.52
N GLY A 568 12.49 -17.25 2.45
CA GLY A 568 12.84 -15.84 2.69
C GLY A 568 14.25 -15.62 3.26
N SER A 569 14.74 -16.50 4.13
CA SER A 569 16.05 -16.32 4.78
C SER A 569 17.18 -17.16 4.19
N TYR A 570 16.87 -18.36 3.67
CA TYR A 570 17.86 -19.30 3.14
C TYR A 570 17.73 -19.53 1.64
N GLY A 571 16.70 -18.99 0.97
CA GLY A 571 16.51 -19.15 -0.47
C GLY A 571 16.18 -20.59 -0.87
N VAL A 572 15.59 -21.36 0.04
CA VAL A 572 15.21 -22.75 -0.24
C VAL A 572 14.07 -22.78 -1.25
N ASP A 573 14.24 -23.54 -2.33
CA ASP A 573 13.17 -23.80 -3.30
C ASP A 573 12.15 -24.79 -2.72
N LEU A 574 11.05 -24.25 -2.17
CA LEU A 574 9.98 -25.05 -1.57
C LEU A 574 9.30 -26.00 -2.58
N ASN A 575 9.42 -25.73 -3.89
CA ASN A 575 8.84 -26.58 -4.93
C ASN A 575 9.51 -27.96 -5.00
N SER A 576 10.73 -28.09 -4.48
CA SER A 576 11.49 -29.34 -4.46
C SER A 576 10.90 -30.40 -3.51
N PHE A 577 10.02 -30.01 -2.58
CA PHE A 577 9.40 -30.92 -1.62
C PHE A 577 7.89 -30.70 -1.40
N LEU A 578 7.30 -29.61 -1.87
CA LEU A 578 5.85 -29.39 -1.84
C LEU A 578 5.16 -29.89 -3.11
N ASN A 579 4.02 -30.56 -2.93
CA ASN A 579 3.13 -30.92 -4.03
C ASN A 579 2.28 -29.71 -4.48
N THR A 580 1.40 -29.90 -5.47
CA THR A 580 0.57 -28.81 -6.01
C THR A 580 -0.28 -28.11 -4.94
N LYS A 581 -0.85 -28.86 -3.98
CA LYS A 581 -1.63 -28.28 -2.87
C LYS A 581 -0.75 -27.51 -1.92
N GLY A 582 0.43 -28.04 -1.58
CA GLY A 582 1.39 -27.36 -0.72
C GLY A 582 1.86 -26.04 -1.31
N ARG A 583 2.14 -26.00 -2.62
CA ARG A 583 2.53 -24.76 -3.32
C ARG A 583 1.41 -23.73 -3.35
N ALA A 584 0.18 -24.16 -3.63
CA ALA A 584 -0.98 -23.28 -3.60
C ALA A 584 -1.19 -22.67 -2.20
N LEU A 585 -1.11 -23.50 -1.15
CA LEU A 585 -1.22 -23.04 0.23
C LEU A 585 -0.13 -22.03 0.60
N ILE A 586 1.14 -22.28 0.25
CA ILE A 586 2.21 -21.31 0.53
C ILE A 586 2.00 -19.98 -0.21
N ALA A 587 1.47 -20.02 -1.43
CA ALA A 587 1.14 -18.80 -2.17
C ALA A 587 0.01 -18.01 -1.49
N GLU A 588 -1.04 -18.69 -1.01
CA GLU A 588 -2.12 -18.07 -0.23
C GLU A 588 -1.59 -17.48 1.09
N LEU A 589 -0.84 -18.26 1.86
CA LEU A 589 -0.27 -17.83 3.14
C LEU A 589 0.61 -16.58 3.03
N LYS A 590 1.25 -16.35 1.87
CA LYS A 590 2.07 -15.14 1.60
C LYS A 590 1.27 -13.86 1.50
N GLU A 591 -0.05 -13.94 1.29
CA GLU A 591 -0.95 -12.78 1.20
C GLU A 591 -1.82 -12.63 2.45
N GLU A 592 -1.91 -13.67 3.28
CA GLU A 592 -2.82 -13.72 4.43
C GLU A 592 -2.22 -13.18 5.74
N CYS A 593 -3.11 -12.65 6.58
CA CYS A 593 -2.83 -12.32 7.97
C CYS A 593 -3.26 -13.44 8.93
N VAL A 594 -2.71 -13.42 10.14
CA VAL A 594 -2.82 -14.51 11.13
C VAL A 594 -4.26 -14.97 11.41
N ILE A 595 -5.21 -14.04 11.50
CA ILE A 595 -6.61 -14.36 11.83
C ILE A 595 -7.25 -15.11 10.66
N GLU A 596 -7.03 -14.66 9.44
CA GLU A 596 -7.52 -15.29 8.23
C GLU A 596 -6.96 -16.71 8.12
N THR A 597 -5.64 -16.86 8.20
CA THR A 597 -4.97 -18.16 8.12
C THR A 597 -5.47 -19.16 9.16
N VAL A 598 -5.70 -18.74 10.40
CA VAL A 598 -6.23 -19.62 11.45
C VAL A 598 -7.67 -20.07 11.16
N LEU A 599 -8.48 -19.23 10.52
CA LEU A 599 -9.86 -19.55 10.18
C LEU A 599 -9.99 -20.43 8.93
N THR A 600 -9.09 -20.29 7.96
CA THR A 600 -9.17 -20.95 6.64
C THR A 600 -8.40 -22.27 6.56
N HIS A 601 -7.26 -22.39 7.27
CA HIS A 601 -6.30 -23.49 7.06
C HIS A 601 -6.17 -24.45 8.25
N ALA A 602 -7.12 -24.43 9.18
CA ALA A 602 -7.10 -25.25 10.38
C ALA A 602 -7.09 -26.76 10.09
N PHE A 603 -6.37 -27.53 10.92
CA PHE A 603 -6.37 -29.00 10.96
C PHE A 603 -5.83 -29.72 9.72
N ILE A 604 -5.23 -28.99 8.77
CA ILE A 604 -4.52 -29.59 7.64
C ILE A 604 -3.38 -30.47 8.16
N GLN A 605 -3.26 -31.68 7.63
CA GLN A 605 -2.13 -32.56 7.88
C GLN A 605 -1.03 -32.24 6.87
N SER A 606 0.15 -31.82 7.33
CA SER A 606 1.22 -31.37 6.42
C SER A 606 1.73 -32.47 5.49
N SER A 607 1.55 -33.74 5.84
CA SER A 607 1.80 -34.90 4.97
C SER A 607 0.98 -34.89 3.67
N THR A 608 -0.14 -34.17 3.64
CA THR A 608 -0.96 -34.01 2.43
C THR A 608 -0.42 -32.94 1.47
N LEU A 609 0.58 -32.16 1.91
CA LEU A 609 1.15 -31.01 1.20
C LEU A 609 2.54 -31.30 0.61
N THR A 610 3.22 -32.34 1.08
CA THR A 610 4.56 -32.73 0.63
C THR A 610 4.50 -33.69 -0.57
N LEU A 611 5.59 -33.77 -1.35
CA LEU A 611 5.72 -34.66 -2.51
C LEU A 611 5.85 -36.13 -2.11
N ASP A 612 6.53 -36.42 -1.00
CA ASP A 612 6.81 -37.78 -0.53
C ASP A 612 5.79 -38.31 0.49
N GLY A 613 4.80 -37.49 0.85
CA GLY A 613 3.75 -37.83 1.80
C GLY A 613 4.19 -37.86 3.27
N ARG A 614 5.43 -37.48 3.60
CA ARG A 614 5.88 -37.33 5.00
C ARG A 614 5.39 -36.00 5.56
N SER A 615 5.07 -35.95 6.85
CA SER A 615 4.78 -34.68 7.50
C SER A 615 6.00 -33.77 7.49
N VAL A 616 5.78 -32.45 7.45
CA VAL A 616 6.86 -31.46 7.47
C VAL A 616 7.77 -31.64 8.69
N PRO A 617 7.28 -31.87 9.92
CA PRO A 617 8.18 -32.13 11.05
C PRO A 617 9.05 -33.37 10.83
N THR A 618 8.56 -34.41 10.16
CA THR A 618 9.36 -35.61 9.83
C THR A 618 10.45 -35.27 8.83
N MET A 619 10.12 -34.52 7.79
CA MET A 619 11.08 -34.06 6.77
C MET A 619 12.18 -33.18 7.37
N LEU A 620 11.84 -32.27 8.29
CA LEU A 620 12.81 -31.36 8.95
C LEU A 620 13.85 -32.07 9.83
N ARG A 621 13.73 -33.39 10.02
CA ARG A 621 14.74 -34.22 10.71
C ARG A 621 15.81 -34.78 9.77
N ASP A 622 15.63 -34.62 8.46
CA ASP A 622 16.62 -35.07 7.49
C ASP A 622 17.89 -34.21 7.59
N PRO A 623 19.10 -34.79 7.32
CA PRO A 623 20.37 -34.10 7.53
C PRO A 623 20.53 -32.75 6.80
N GLU A 624 19.82 -32.56 5.69
CA GLU A 624 19.84 -31.32 4.91
C GLU A 624 19.30 -30.10 5.68
N TRP A 625 18.38 -30.32 6.64
CA TRP A 625 17.75 -29.25 7.42
C TRP A 625 18.50 -28.91 8.72
N ASN A 626 19.43 -29.78 9.14
CA ASN A 626 20.12 -29.66 10.42
C ASN A 626 20.79 -28.29 10.63
N GLN A 627 21.40 -27.75 9.58
CA GLN A 627 22.04 -26.44 9.66
C GLN A 627 20.99 -25.33 9.88
N ILE A 628 19.96 -25.27 9.02
CA ILE A 628 18.92 -24.23 9.07
C ILE A 628 18.22 -24.25 10.43
N ILE A 629 17.77 -25.42 10.88
CA ILE A 629 17.09 -25.61 12.16
C ILE A 629 18.02 -25.32 13.34
N GLY A 630 19.27 -25.78 13.30
CA GLY A 630 20.25 -25.55 14.35
C GLY A 630 20.63 -24.08 14.53
N GLU A 631 20.62 -23.30 13.45
CA GLU A 631 20.86 -21.85 13.49
C GLU A 631 19.71 -21.08 14.17
N GLN A 632 18.47 -21.61 14.10
CA GLN A 632 17.29 -21.02 14.76
C GLN A 632 17.16 -21.38 16.25
N LEU A 633 17.88 -22.41 16.72
CA LEU A 633 17.83 -22.82 18.12
C LEU A 633 18.31 -21.69 19.05
N ILE A 634 17.41 -21.20 19.90
CA ILE A 634 17.72 -20.19 20.92
C ILE A 634 18.51 -20.85 22.04
N GLY A 635 19.60 -20.25 22.46
CA GLY A 635 20.51 -20.74 23.51
C GLY A 635 21.59 -21.66 22.96
N ASN A 636 21.77 -21.74 21.64
CA ASN A 636 22.80 -22.58 21.02
C ASN A 636 24.16 -21.86 20.99
N GLY A 637 24.91 -21.92 22.09
CA GLY A 637 26.22 -21.23 22.23
C GLY A 637 26.12 -19.70 22.30
N ARG A 638 24.90 -19.18 22.49
CA ARG A 638 24.57 -17.76 22.59
C ARG A 638 23.74 -17.54 23.84
N LYS A 639 23.90 -16.38 24.47
CA LYS A 639 23.20 -16.03 25.71
C LYS A 639 23.03 -14.51 25.86
N PRO A 640 22.02 -14.05 26.62
CA PRO A 640 21.90 -12.65 26.97
C PRO A 640 23.00 -12.21 27.95
N SER A 641 23.45 -10.97 27.79
CA SER A 641 24.40 -10.29 28.68
C SER A 641 23.73 -9.49 29.81
N VAL A 642 22.41 -9.31 29.72
CA VAL A 642 21.58 -8.55 30.66
C VAL A 642 20.62 -9.50 31.39
N PRO A 643 19.99 -9.08 32.50
CA PRO A 643 19.00 -9.91 33.15
C PRO A 643 17.79 -10.17 32.26
N THR A 644 17.38 -11.44 32.18
CA THR A 644 16.31 -11.89 31.27
C THR A 644 15.24 -12.69 31.99
N LEU A 645 13.98 -12.32 31.82
CA LEU A 645 12.81 -13.12 32.19
C LEU A 645 12.44 -14.01 31.00
N VAL A 646 12.28 -15.30 31.25
CA VAL A 646 11.64 -16.25 30.33
C VAL A 646 10.35 -16.75 30.96
N PHE A 647 9.23 -16.54 30.29
CA PHE A 647 7.92 -16.93 30.77
C PHE A 647 7.29 -17.97 29.83
N HIS A 648 6.60 -18.98 30.38
CA HIS A 648 5.87 -19.94 29.54
C HIS A 648 4.67 -20.54 30.26
N SER A 649 3.53 -20.66 29.56
CA SER A 649 2.36 -21.39 30.09
C SER A 649 2.64 -22.89 30.15
N GLY A 650 2.32 -23.52 31.27
CA GLY A 650 2.50 -24.97 31.43
C GLY A 650 1.61 -25.84 30.53
N THR A 651 0.58 -25.25 29.93
CA THR A 651 -0.42 -25.95 29.09
C THR A 651 -0.51 -25.35 27.70
N ASP A 652 0.56 -24.69 27.26
CA ASP A 652 0.64 -24.07 25.94
C ASP A 652 0.35 -25.09 24.82
N ASP A 653 -0.67 -24.75 24.03
CA ASP A 653 -1.25 -25.55 22.96
C ASP A 653 -0.67 -25.21 21.57
N VAL A 654 0.15 -24.17 21.46
CA VAL A 654 0.79 -23.72 20.21
C VAL A 654 2.30 -23.93 20.26
N VAL A 655 2.96 -23.42 21.30
CA VAL A 655 4.41 -23.54 21.49
C VAL A 655 4.67 -24.45 22.68
N PRO A 656 5.30 -25.62 22.51
CA PRO A 656 5.46 -26.58 23.60
C PRO A 656 6.25 -25.96 24.76
N TYR A 657 5.77 -26.17 25.99
CA TYR A 657 6.41 -25.66 27.23
C TYR A 657 7.92 -25.98 27.31
N GLY A 658 8.33 -27.14 26.78
CA GLY A 658 9.72 -27.55 26.71
C GLY A 658 10.61 -26.61 25.87
N ALA A 659 10.07 -25.92 24.86
CA ALA A 659 10.84 -24.96 24.06
C ALA A 659 11.25 -23.72 24.87
N GLY A 660 10.33 -23.17 25.68
CA GLY A 660 10.61 -22.04 26.57
C GLY A 660 11.49 -22.44 27.76
N LEU A 661 11.19 -23.56 28.41
CA LEU A 661 12.03 -24.08 29.51
C LEU A 661 13.45 -24.40 29.01
N GLY A 662 13.56 -25.06 27.85
CA GLY A 662 14.83 -25.39 27.23
C GLY A 662 15.66 -24.15 26.87
N THR A 663 15.01 -23.06 26.45
CA THR A 663 15.67 -21.77 26.23
C THR A 663 16.32 -21.25 27.52
N ALA A 664 15.56 -21.22 28.61
CA ALA A 664 16.07 -20.78 29.91
C ALA A 664 17.23 -21.67 30.40
N GLN A 665 17.07 -23.00 30.31
CA GLN A 665 18.09 -23.97 30.70
C GLN A 665 19.39 -23.81 29.91
N ARG A 666 19.31 -23.64 28.58
CA ARG A 666 20.49 -23.43 27.72
C ARG A 666 21.20 -22.12 28.03
N TRP A 667 20.49 -21.04 28.31
CA TRP A 667 21.10 -19.78 28.75
C TRP A 667 21.71 -19.89 30.16
N CYS A 668 21.05 -20.59 31.08
CA CYS A 668 21.56 -20.88 32.43
C CYS A 668 22.85 -21.69 32.39
N ALA A 669 22.92 -22.72 31.53
CA ALA A 669 24.12 -23.53 31.34
C ALA A 669 25.33 -22.72 30.85
N GLN A 670 25.09 -21.57 30.23
CA GLN A 670 26.12 -20.63 29.79
C GLN A 670 26.34 -19.46 30.78
N GLY A 671 25.74 -19.51 31.97
CA GLY A 671 25.90 -18.52 33.03
C GLY A 671 25.23 -17.18 32.75
N ALA A 672 24.07 -17.17 32.07
CA ALA A 672 23.23 -15.98 31.97
C ALA A 672 22.41 -15.73 33.26
N ASN A 673 22.07 -14.48 33.54
CA ASN A 673 21.16 -14.13 34.63
C ASN A 673 19.70 -14.28 34.18
N VAL A 674 19.18 -15.51 34.25
CA VAL A 674 17.82 -15.84 33.81
C VAL A 674 16.88 -16.05 34.98
N THR A 675 15.68 -15.49 34.87
CA THR A 675 14.53 -15.84 35.71
C THR A 675 13.52 -16.56 34.83
N PHE A 676 13.30 -17.85 35.06
CA PHE A 676 12.23 -18.60 34.41
C PHE A 676 10.97 -18.59 35.26
N ARG A 677 9.83 -18.25 34.66
CA ARG A 677 8.51 -18.22 35.29
C ARG A 677 7.53 -19.10 34.52
N LYS A 678 7.00 -20.11 35.21
CA LYS A 678 5.84 -20.86 34.71
C LYS A 678 4.57 -20.04 34.93
N GLY A 679 3.81 -19.82 33.87
CA GLY A 679 2.50 -19.17 33.90
C GLY A 679 1.44 -19.99 34.60
N ILE A 680 0.44 -19.32 35.17
CA ILE A 680 -0.71 -19.91 35.85
C ILE A 680 -1.95 -20.00 34.96
N LEU A 681 -2.06 -19.12 33.95
CA LEU A 681 -3.18 -19.14 33.02
C LEU A 681 -2.97 -20.18 31.92
N PRO A 682 -4.01 -20.95 31.54
CA PRO A 682 -3.88 -22.06 30.61
C PRO A 682 -3.79 -21.63 29.15
N GLY A 683 -3.24 -22.51 28.30
CA GLY A 683 -3.12 -22.30 26.86
C GLY A 683 -2.14 -21.21 26.46
N HIS A 684 -1.94 -21.04 25.15
CA HIS A 684 -1.03 -20.06 24.58
C HIS A 684 -1.53 -18.62 24.78
N ILE A 685 -2.80 -18.38 24.44
CA ILE A 685 -3.44 -17.05 24.56
C ILE A 685 -3.60 -16.66 26.04
N GLY A 686 -4.07 -17.58 26.90
CA GLY A 686 -4.17 -17.31 28.33
C GLY A 686 -2.81 -17.01 28.96
N GLY A 687 -1.76 -17.70 28.51
CA GLY A 687 -0.37 -17.39 28.89
C GLY A 687 0.05 -15.95 28.56
N ALA A 688 -0.41 -15.37 27.45
CA ALA A 688 -0.10 -13.99 27.07
C ALA A 688 -0.68 -12.99 28.10
N PHE A 689 -1.92 -13.20 28.55
CA PHE A 689 -2.55 -12.34 29.56
C PHE A 689 -1.85 -12.38 30.94
N ASP A 690 -1.19 -13.48 31.27
CA ASP A 690 -0.36 -13.60 32.49
C ASP A 690 1.06 -13.03 32.28
N TYR A 691 1.59 -13.18 31.05
CA TYR A 691 2.89 -12.70 30.66
C TYR A 691 3.02 -11.18 30.73
N TYR A 692 2.16 -10.40 30.06
CA TYR A 692 2.39 -8.95 29.91
C TYR A 692 2.45 -8.17 31.24
N PRO A 693 1.58 -8.43 32.23
CA PRO A 693 1.72 -7.83 33.56
C PRO A 693 3.02 -8.23 34.26
N THR A 694 3.45 -9.49 34.11
CA THR A 694 4.71 -10.01 34.67
C THR A 694 5.93 -9.36 34.01
N ALA A 695 5.92 -9.24 32.69
CA ALA A 695 6.97 -8.60 31.90
C ALA A 695 7.08 -7.11 32.24
N LEU A 696 5.94 -6.41 32.35
CA LEU A 696 5.89 -5.01 32.76
C LEU A 696 6.57 -4.80 34.11
N LYS A 697 6.19 -5.60 35.13
CA LYS A 697 6.81 -5.49 36.46
C LYS A 697 8.30 -5.79 36.42
N PHE A 698 8.71 -6.81 35.67
CA PHE A 698 10.11 -7.16 35.51
C PHE A 698 10.91 -6.00 34.91
N LEU A 699 10.41 -5.36 33.86
CA LEU A 699 11.10 -4.25 33.19
C LEU A 699 11.10 -2.97 34.03
N GLU A 700 10.01 -2.67 34.76
CA GLU A 700 9.97 -1.59 35.76
C GLU A 700 11.10 -1.75 36.78
N ASP A 701 11.31 -2.95 37.30
CA ASP A 701 12.38 -3.24 38.26
C ASP A 701 13.77 -3.06 37.64
N ARG A 702 13.95 -3.40 36.37
CA ARG A 702 15.22 -3.17 35.67
C ARG A 702 15.51 -1.69 35.47
N PHE A 703 14.52 -0.90 35.05
CA PHE A 703 14.67 0.55 34.92
C PHE A 703 14.90 1.24 36.26
N ALA A 704 14.33 0.71 37.35
CA ALA A 704 14.54 1.20 38.70
C ALA A 704 15.86 0.71 39.35
N GLY A 705 16.67 -0.08 38.65
CA GLY A 705 17.93 -0.63 39.18
C GLY A 705 17.74 -1.63 40.32
N VAL A 706 16.55 -2.21 40.46
CA VAL A 706 16.26 -3.25 41.45
C VAL A 706 17.02 -4.52 41.08
N PRO A 707 17.87 -5.06 41.98
CA PRO A 707 18.59 -6.30 41.72
C PRO A 707 17.65 -7.47 41.40
N VAL A 708 18.07 -8.36 40.50
CA VAL A 708 17.37 -9.62 40.22
C VAL A 708 18.30 -10.80 40.41
N THR A 709 17.80 -11.78 41.15
CA THR A 709 18.45 -13.06 41.36
C THR A 709 17.93 -14.07 40.36
N SER A 710 18.85 -14.67 39.61
CA SER A 710 18.53 -15.80 38.74
C SER A 710 18.00 -16.98 39.53
N ASN A 711 17.07 -17.74 38.93
CA ASN A 711 16.62 -19.04 39.46
C ASN A 711 17.18 -20.23 38.66
N CYS A 712 18.30 -20.04 37.94
CA CYS A 712 18.97 -21.08 37.15
C CYS A 712 19.30 -22.35 37.94
N SER A 713 19.47 -22.27 39.26
CA SER A 713 19.75 -23.45 40.11
C SER A 713 18.52 -24.34 40.35
N THR A 714 17.33 -23.90 39.95
CA THR A 714 16.05 -24.56 40.26
C THR A 714 15.25 -24.99 39.04
N ILE A 715 15.81 -24.82 37.83
CA ILE A 715 15.11 -25.07 36.56
C ILE A 715 15.86 -26.00 35.63
#